data_AF-A0A0P7BTZ5-F1
#
_entry.id   AF-A0A0P7BTZ5-F1
#
_cell.length_a   1.000
_cell.length_b   1.000
_cell.length_c   1.000
_cell.angle_alpha   90.00
_cell.angle_beta   90.00
_cell.angle_gamma   90.00
#
_symmetry.space_group_name_H-M   'P 1'
#
loop_
_entity.id
_entity.type
_entity.pdbx_description
1 polymer ?
#
loop_
_entity_poly.entity_id
_entity_poly.type
_entity_poly.pdbx_seq_one_letter_code
_entity_poly.pdbx_strand_id
1 'polypeptide(L)'
;MALLSLLPVFTSFIATAQLQSNRVFEQLGTELPTPNTYRTGSGAPGRDYFQQKADYSIKVELDDVNQRIIGEEVVTYYNYSPDPLSYIWVQLDMNMFKDNSINALSKTGGIDEKMTSGQLSGLQSANSVYGDVDNSRERGYDIKYVKNMAGRDLKHTINSTMMRIDLPEPLTTNQSVQFQIAWSYNMADYYGRSGYEYFEEDGNYNYFVAHWFPRMCVYDDVNGWQNKQFVGNGEFALVFGDYEVEITVPDDHVVVATGECQNWDKVLTRTQKKRLDEASKATDPVLIVTQEEAIENSKTKSDKKQTWKYKASNVRDFAFASSRRFIWDAMQTDVYGNGRKIWSMSVYPKEGNPLWGQYSTKVVEHTLKTYGKSTIEYPYPVAISCHATPRGGMEYPMISFNGGRPEADGTYSENVKRGMIGVIIHEVGHNFFPMIINSDERQWTWMDEGLNSFCQYLSEQEWSRDFPSRRGEPKNIVSYMRSDPSQMQPIMTNSEQVIQFGNNAYGKPATALNILRETVMGRELFDYAFKEYAKRWAFKHPKPADFFRTMEDASGVDLDWFWRGWFYTTEAVDQDLAEVEWFSLDTQNPEIVKAEGRAEHEKDTETIANIRNRTDIPQTVEEADEKYRDFYSSYDPYEVTPQDKQRYEAYLKTLSEDERKLVESGMNYYALKVKNKGGLVMPLIVKMEFEDGTEEVVRFPAEIWRKNNIEITKTIPTKKRVKKFVLDPYQEIADIDDSNNAFPREPEKPTRFQLYKSSSRASTNPMQEARQNGAAATQGAD
;
A
#
# COMPACT_ATOMS: atom_id res chain seq x y z
N MET A 1 -53.79 -58.11 25.36
CA MET A 1 -52.55 -57.47 25.85
C MET A 1 -51.67 -57.19 24.63
N ALA A 2 -51.62 -55.94 24.19
CA ALA A 2 -50.82 -55.51 23.05
C ALA A 2 -49.50 -54.93 23.60
N LEU A 3 -48.36 -55.52 23.19
CA LEU A 3 -47.04 -54.95 23.46
C LEU A 3 -46.71 -53.94 22.36
N LEU A 4 -46.49 -52.69 22.76
CA LEU A 4 -45.94 -51.62 21.94
C LEU A 4 -44.49 -51.96 21.56
N SER A 5 -44.22 -52.11 20.26
CA SER A 5 -42.88 -52.05 19.68
C SER A 5 -42.56 -50.59 19.33
N LEU A 6 -41.71 -49.95 20.12
CA LEU A 6 -41.12 -48.64 19.83
C LEU A 6 -40.13 -48.77 18.66
N LEU A 7 -40.52 -48.28 17.48
CA LEU A 7 -39.59 -47.94 16.40
C LEU A 7 -38.76 -46.71 16.83
N PRO A 8 -37.43 -46.73 16.75
CA PRO A 8 -36.65 -45.51 16.82
C PRO A 8 -36.87 -44.75 15.50
N VAL A 9 -37.67 -43.69 15.56
CA VAL A 9 -37.70 -42.67 14.51
C VAL A 9 -36.36 -41.95 14.59
N PHE A 10 -35.42 -42.29 13.71
CA PHE A 10 -34.29 -41.41 13.42
C PHE A 10 -34.85 -40.16 12.73
N THR A 11 -35.17 -39.15 13.54
CA THR A 11 -35.36 -37.78 13.03
C THR A 11 -34.04 -37.33 12.44
N SER A 12 -33.93 -37.30 11.12
CA SER A 12 -32.91 -36.51 10.42
C SER A 12 -33.05 -35.07 10.89
N PHE A 13 -32.18 -34.64 11.81
CA PHE A 13 -31.92 -33.23 11.99
C PHE A 13 -31.19 -32.77 10.74
N ILE A 14 -31.94 -32.36 9.71
CA ILE A 14 -31.43 -31.34 8.80
C ILE A 14 -31.22 -30.14 9.69
N ALA A 15 -29.98 -29.92 10.13
CA ALA A 15 -29.58 -28.67 10.74
C ALA A 15 -29.86 -27.58 9.69
N THR A 16 -31.03 -26.96 9.78
CA THR A 16 -31.28 -25.70 9.12
C THR A 16 -30.26 -24.74 9.71
N ALA A 17 -29.13 -24.53 9.01
CA ALA A 17 -28.23 -23.43 9.31
C ALA A 17 -29.11 -22.20 9.50
N GLN A 18 -29.15 -21.67 10.73
CA GLN A 18 -30.00 -20.54 11.07
C GLN A 18 -29.59 -19.40 10.13
N LEU A 19 -30.48 -19.07 9.18
CA LEU A 19 -30.33 -17.88 8.36
C LEU A 19 -30.31 -16.70 9.33
N GLN A 20 -29.16 -16.06 9.47
CA GLN A 20 -29.02 -14.85 10.25
C GLN A 20 -28.96 -13.68 9.27
N SER A 21 -29.97 -12.81 9.36
CA SER A 21 -30.02 -11.59 8.58
C SER A 21 -28.73 -10.80 8.80
N ASN A 22 -27.97 -10.58 7.73
CA ASN A 22 -26.77 -9.76 7.74
C ASN A 22 -26.83 -8.76 6.57
N ARG A 23 -26.10 -7.65 6.72
CA ARG A 23 -26.08 -6.56 5.74
C ARG A 23 -24.73 -6.50 5.00
N VAL A 24 -23.89 -7.53 5.12
CA VAL A 24 -22.50 -7.53 4.62
C VAL A 24 -22.45 -7.50 3.09
N PHE A 25 -23.45 -8.07 2.41
CA PHE A 25 -23.58 -8.07 0.95
C PHE A 25 -24.70 -7.13 0.45
N GLU A 26 -25.21 -6.24 1.31
CA GLU A 26 -26.10 -5.18 0.81
C GLU A 26 -25.31 -4.22 -0.08
N GLN A 27 -26.00 -3.51 -0.96
CA GLN A 27 -25.34 -2.48 -1.76
C GLN A 27 -24.91 -1.32 -0.85
N LEU A 28 -23.76 -0.68 -1.10
CA LEU A 28 -23.29 0.46 -0.30
C LEU A 28 -24.31 1.60 -0.31
N GLY A 29 -25.04 1.77 -1.41
CA GLY A 29 -26.25 2.60 -1.48
C GLY A 29 -26.05 4.01 -0.90
N THR A 30 -26.57 4.25 0.31
CA THR A 30 -26.49 5.54 1.01
C THR A 30 -25.11 5.91 1.56
N GLU A 31 -24.17 4.96 1.64
CA GLU A 31 -22.77 5.24 2.02
C GLU A 31 -22.01 5.98 0.91
N LEU A 32 -22.46 5.86 -0.35
CA LEU A 32 -21.88 6.56 -1.49
C LEU A 32 -22.73 7.77 -1.89
N PRO A 33 -22.11 8.88 -2.35
CA PRO A 33 -22.84 10.05 -2.83
C PRO A 33 -23.65 9.69 -4.08
N THR A 34 -24.92 10.14 -4.16
CA THR A 34 -25.78 9.87 -5.33
C THR A 34 -25.14 10.40 -6.62
N PRO A 35 -25.09 9.60 -7.71
CA PRO A 35 -24.63 10.07 -9.00
C PRO A 35 -25.40 11.29 -9.50
N ASN A 36 -24.70 12.20 -10.17
CA ASN A 36 -25.25 13.45 -10.70
C ASN A 36 -24.57 13.79 -12.05
N THR A 37 -24.78 15.00 -12.55
CA THR A 37 -24.22 15.41 -13.85
C THR A 37 -22.73 15.79 -13.80
N TYR A 38 -22.16 16.01 -12.61
CA TYR A 38 -20.74 16.23 -12.37
C TYR A 38 -19.97 14.91 -12.19
N ARG A 39 -20.58 13.91 -11.54
CA ARG A 39 -19.99 12.58 -11.27
C ARG A 39 -21.00 11.47 -11.50
N THR A 40 -20.68 10.56 -12.42
CA THR A 40 -21.63 9.55 -12.93
C THR A 40 -21.66 8.27 -12.08
N GLY A 41 -22.65 7.41 -12.34
CA GLY A 41 -22.79 6.12 -11.66
C GLY A 41 -21.70 5.11 -11.99
N SER A 42 -21.00 5.28 -13.12
CA SER A 42 -19.84 4.45 -13.48
C SER A 42 -18.55 4.87 -12.75
N GLY A 43 -18.58 5.98 -12.00
CA GLY A 43 -17.38 6.57 -11.42
C GLY A 43 -16.56 7.41 -12.41
N ALA A 44 -17.06 7.63 -13.63
CA ALA A 44 -16.45 8.57 -14.56
C ALA A 44 -16.88 10.03 -14.26
N PRO A 45 -16.03 11.03 -14.58
CA PRO A 45 -16.45 12.43 -14.62
C PRO A 45 -17.69 12.59 -15.52
N GLY A 46 -18.66 13.35 -15.04
CA GLY A 46 -19.91 13.63 -15.75
C GLY A 46 -19.78 14.78 -16.75
N ARG A 47 -20.84 15.00 -17.54
CA ARG A 47 -20.86 16.01 -18.61
C ARG A 47 -20.70 17.44 -18.11
N ASP A 48 -21.07 17.71 -16.86
CA ASP A 48 -21.00 19.04 -16.24
C ASP A 48 -19.78 19.18 -15.32
N TYR A 49 -18.91 18.15 -15.24
CA TYR A 49 -17.68 18.19 -14.44
C TYR A 49 -16.84 19.43 -14.76
N PHE A 50 -16.43 20.14 -13.71
CA PHE A 50 -15.51 21.28 -13.82
C PHE A 50 -14.36 21.12 -12.84
N GLN A 51 -13.27 21.81 -13.13
CA GLN A 51 -12.19 22.07 -12.19
C GLN A 51 -11.55 23.40 -12.56
N GLN A 52 -10.93 24.05 -11.59
CA GLN A 52 -10.31 25.35 -11.81
C GLN A 52 -8.94 25.21 -12.50
N LYS A 53 -8.38 26.32 -12.97
CA LYS A 53 -6.98 26.40 -13.42
C LYS A 53 -6.28 27.58 -12.75
N ALA A 54 -5.00 27.42 -12.41
CA ALA A 54 -4.15 28.49 -11.86
C ALA A 54 -2.78 28.48 -12.54
N ASP A 55 -2.49 29.50 -13.36
CA ASP A 55 -1.18 29.66 -14.00
C ASP A 55 -0.29 30.59 -13.17
N TYR A 56 1.01 30.29 -13.09
CA TYR A 56 1.98 31.00 -12.27
C TYR A 56 3.17 31.48 -13.10
N SER A 57 3.54 32.74 -12.91
CA SER A 57 4.84 33.29 -13.31
C SER A 57 5.58 33.71 -12.04
N ILE A 58 6.59 32.95 -11.63
CA ILE A 58 7.26 33.13 -10.34
C ILE A 58 8.72 33.54 -10.57
N LYS A 59 9.17 34.56 -9.83
CA LYS A 59 10.58 34.88 -9.65
C LYS A 59 10.96 34.62 -8.21
N VAL A 60 11.97 33.79 -8.02
CA VAL A 60 12.43 33.40 -6.68
C VAL A 60 13.94 33.52 -6.57
N GLU A 61 14.39 33.98 -5.41
CA GLU A 61 15.78 33.96 -4.99
C GLU A 61 15.95 33.05 -3.78
N LEU A 62 16.95 32.17 -3.85
CA LEU A 62 17.51 31.48 -2.70
C LEU A 62 18.68 32.29 -2.14
N ASP A 63 18.47 32.88 -0.97
CA ASP A 63 19.52 33.55 -0.21
C ASP A 63 20.31 32.51 0.59
N ASP A 64 21.41 32.01 0.00
CA ASP A 64 22.29 31.00 0.62
C ASP A 64 23.01 31.51 1.88
N VAL A 65 23.12 32.82 2.07
CA VAL A 65 23.76 33.40 3.27
C VAL A 65 22.82 33.31 4.46
N ASN A 66 21.54 33.67 4.26
CA ASN A 66 20.54 33.72 5.32
C ASN A 66 19.60 32.51 5.35
N GLN A 67 19.74 31.55 4.43
CA GLN A 67 18.84 30.39 4.27
C GLN A 67 17.37 30.84 4.15
N ARG A 68 17.12 31.74 3.19
CA ARG A 68 15.83 32.41 3.02
C ARG A 68 15.33 32.29 1.58
N ILE A 69 14.03 32.13 1.42
CA ILE A 69 13.35 32.24 0.13
C ILE A 69 12.70 33.63 0.03
N ILE A 70 12.93 34.28 -1.10
CA ILE A 70 12.36 35.59 -1.43
C ILE A 70 11.69 35.46 -2.80
N GLY A 71 10.38 35.68 -2.86
CA GLY A 71 9.58 35.39 -4.04
C GLY A 71 8.60 36.50 -4.40
N GLU A 72 8.33 36.61 -5.70
CA GLU A 72 7.23 37.37 -6.26
C GLU A 72 6.59 36.56 -7.38
N GLU A 73 5.27 36.46 -7.37
CA GLU A 73 4.50 35.72 -8.36
C GLU A 73 3.38 36.56 -8.96
N VAL A 74 3.07 36.28 -10.21
CA VAL A 74 1.81 36.63 -10.87
C VAL A 74 1.00 35.34 -10.99
N VAL A 75 -0.22 35.35 -10.47
CA VAL A 75 -1.16 34.22 -10.60
C VAL A 75 -2.27 34.64 -11.57
N THR A 76 -2.57 33.80 -12.55
CA THR A 76 -3.78 33.87 -13.36
C THR A 76 -4.73 32.75 -12.95
N TYR A 77 -5.82 33.10 -12.27
CA TYR A 77 -6.82 32.15 -11.82
C TYR A 77 -8.04 32.17 -12.74
N TYR A 78 -8.48 31.00 -13.20
CA TYR A 78 -9.62 30.83 -14.10
C TYR A 78 -10.78 30.18 -13.35
N ASN A 79 -11.97 30.77 -13.44
CA ASN A 79 -13.19 30.19 -12.88
C ASN A 79 -13.97 29.41 -13.94
N TYR A 80 -13.96 28.09 -13.86
CA TYR A 80 -14.76 27.20 -14.70
C TYR A 80 -16.00 26.64 -13.97
N SER A 81 -16.20 27.00 -12.69
CA SER A 81 -17.41 26.63 -11.95
C SER A 81 -18.63 27.42 -12.45
N PRO A 82 -19.85 26.89 -12.26
CA PRO A 82 -21.08 27.65 -12.53
C PRO A 82 -21.30 28.81 -11.54
N ASP A 83 -20.50 28.89 -10.48
CA ASP A 83 -20.69 29.82 -9.37
C ASP A 83 -19.88 31.11 -9.56
N PRO A 84 -20.48 32.30 -9.34
CA PRO A 84 -19.73 33.54 -9.25
C PRO A 84 -18.92 33.58 -7.95
N LEU A 85 -17.60 33.77 -8.05
CA LEU A 85 -16.70 33.78 -6.90
C LEU A 85 -16.40 35.22 -6.46
N SER A 86 -16.88 35.64 -5.29
CA SER A 86 -16.57 36.97 -4.71
C SER A 86 -15.19 37.04 -4.03
N TYR A 87 -14.57 35.89 -3.81
CA TYR A 87 -13.25 35.77 -3.19
C TYR A 87 -12.57 34.48 -3.66
N ILE A 88 -11.25 34.43 -3.50
CA ILE A 88 -10.42 33.26 -3.77
C ILE A 88 -9.57 32.92 -2.54
N TRP A 89 -9.20 31.65 -2.39
CA TRP A 89 -8.35 31.16 -1.30
C TRP A 89 -6.98 30.71 -1.80
N VAL A 90 -5.96 31.04 -1.01
CA VAL A 90 -4.55 30.72 -1.24
C VAL A 90 -4.00 30.03 0.02
N GLN A 91 -3.29 28.92 -0.17
CA GLN A 91 -2.60 28.16 0.87
C GLN A 91 -1.26 28.82 1.21
N LEU A 92 -0.98 28.93 2.51
CA LEU A 92 0.23 29.49 3.11
C LEU A 92 0.82 28.47 4.09
N ASP A 93 1.12 27.25 3.62
CA ASP A 93 1.45 26.09 4.47
C ASP A 93 2.64 26.32 5.41
N MET A 94 3.66 27.08 5.00
CA MET A 94 4.77 27.44 5.88
C MET A 94 4.33 28.23 7.13
N ASN A 95 3.13 28.80 7.16
CA ASN A 95 2.56 29.39 8.38
C ASN A 95 2.29 28.36 9.48
N MET A 96 2.36 27.05 9.21
CA MET A 96 2.32 26.03 10.25
C MET A 96 3.48 26.17 11.26
N PHE A 97 4.58 26.80 10.82
CA PHE A 97 5.76 27.07 11.65
C PHE A 97 5.71 28.42 12.37
N LYS A 98 4.69 29.25 12.14
CA LYS A 98 4.52 30.52 12.88
C LYS A 98 4.32 30.25 14.37
N ASP A 99 4.81 31.17 15.19
CA ASP A 99 4.47 31.22 16.60
C ASP A 99 2.95 31.29 16.77
N ASN A 100 2.41 30.49 17.69
CA ASN A 100 0.97 30.37 17.93
C ASN A 100 0.15 29.93 16.70
N SER A 101 0.74 29.20 15.74
CA SER A 101 -0.01 28.53 14.69
C SER A 101 -1.01 27.52 15.29
N ILE A 102 -2.08 27.19 14.56
CA ILE A 102 -3.03 26.15 15.01
C ILE A 102 -2.28 24.84 15.26
N ASN A 103 -1.36 24.48 14.36
CA ASN A 103 -0.47 23.33 14.52
C ASN A 103 0.28 23.36 15.86
N ALA A 104 0.92 24.48 16.22
CA ALA A 104 1.62 24.62 17.49
C ALA A 104 0.67 24.49 18.70
N LEU A 105 -0.51 25.12 18.63
CA LEU A 105 -1.47 25.23 19.73
C LEU A 105 -2.33 23.98 19.95
N SER A 106 -2.53 23.15 18.92
CA SER A 106 -3.37 21.94 19.01
C SER A 106 -2.61 20.67 19.38
N LYS A 107 -1.29 20.74 19.57
CA LYS A 107 -0.48 19.59 19.95
C LYS A 107 -0.80 19.12 21.36
N THR A 108 -0.91 17.81 21.49
CA THR A 108 -0.94 17.11 22.78
C THR A 108 0.39 16.41 22.99
N GLY A 109 0.97 16.50 24.18
CA GLY A 109 2.21 15.83 24.54
C GLY A 109 2.13 15.22 25.94
N GLY A 110 3.12 14.39 26.27
CA GLY A 110 3.33 13.81 27.59
C GLY A 110 4.82 13.80 27.93
N ILE A 111 5.12 13.72 29.23
CA ILE A 111 6.48 13.49 29.72
C ILE A 111 6.57 12.03 30.10
N ASP A 112 7.43 11.28 29.41
CA ASP A 112 7.75 9.90 29.75
C ASP A 112 8.97 9.83 30.67
N GLU A 113 9.09 8.77 31.47
CA GLU A 113 10.27 8.55 32.34
C GLU A 113 11.59 8.44 31.55
N LYS A 114 11.50 8.13 30.25
CA LYS A 114 12.64 8.04 29.33
C LYS A 114 12.29 8.76 28.03
N MET A 115 12.90 9.91 27.83
CA MET A 115 12.80 10.69 26.60
C MET A 115 14.18 10.78 25.94
N THR A 116 14.22 10.69 24.61
CA THR A 116 15.42 11.03 23.85
C THR A 116 15.67 12.54 23.89
N SER A 117 16.90 12.98 23.60
CA SER A 117 17.21 14.41 23.50
C SER A 117 16.31 15.12 22.49
N GLY A 118 16.00 14.49 21.35
CA GLY A 118 15.07 15.05 20.36
C GLY A 118 13.63 15.17 20.87
N GLN A 119 13.14 14.21 21.65
CA GLN A 119 11.82 14.31 22.30
C GLN A 119 11.80 15.46 23.33
N LEU A 120 12.89 15.65 24.07
CA LEU A 120 13.01 16.73 25.05
C LEU A 120 13.14 18.12 24.38
N SER A 121 13.95 18.25 23.32
CA SER A 121 13.99 19.46 22.48
C SER A 121 12.63 19.75 21.85
N GLY A 122 11.90 18.71 21.46
CA GLY A 122 10.53 18.80 20.95
C GLY A 122 9.52 19.39 21.94
N LEU A 123 9.66 19.07 23.23
CA LEU A 123 8.88 19.70 24.30
C LEU A 123 9.28 21.15 24.58
N GLN A 124 10.53 21.52 24.30
CA GLN A 124 11.06 22.87 24.53
C GLN A 124 10.77 23.85 23.38
N SER A 125 10.37 23.34 22.21
CA SER A 125 9.98 24.14 21.05
C SER A 125 8.49 24.00 20.76
N ALA A 126 7.71 25.04 21.08
CA ALA A 126 6.29 25.13 20.69
C ALA A 126 6.09 24.95 19.16
N ASN A 127 7.15 25.16 18.37
CA ASN A 127 7.14 25.18 16.91
C ASN A 127 7.55 23.83 16.27
N SER A 128 8.08 22.84 16.99
CA SER A 128 8.64 21.63 16.37
C SER A 128 7.65 20.46 16.32
N VAL A 129 7.21 20.06 15.11
CA VAL A 129 6.85 18.64 14.81
C VAL A 129 8.07 17.92 14.22
N TYR A 130 9.04 18.68 13.68
CA TYR A 130 9.99 18.14 12.73
C TYR A 130 11.45 18.60 12.94
N GLY A 131 11.93 18.61 14.19
CA GLY A 131 13.34 18.89 14.52
C GLY A 131 13.58 20.26 15.15
N ASP A 132 14.85 20.57 15.42
CA ASP A 132 15.32 21.80 16.09
C ASP A 132 14.99 23.04 15.24
N VAL A 133 13.77 23.54 15.36
CA VAL A 133 13.41 24.83 14.76
C VAL A 133 14.17 25.91 15.53
N ASP A 134 15.13 26.56 14.86
CA ASP A 134 15.77 27.76 15.39
C ASP A 134 14.70 28.84 15.62
N ASN A 135 14.37 29.07 16.89
CA ASN A 135 13.38 30.02 17.37
C ASN A 135 13.90 31.47 17.40
N SER A 136 15.17 31.71 17.02
CA SER A 136 15.70 33.07 16.88
C SER A 136 15.26 33.77 15.58
N ARG A 137 14.66 33.02 14.65
CA ARG A 137 14.22 33.49 13.34
C ARG A 137 12.70 33.45 13.22
N GLU A 138 12.10 34.51 12.69
CA GLU A 138 10.68 34.52 12.33
C GLU A 138 10.37 33.46 11.27
N ARG A 139 9.27 32.74 11.46
CA ARG A 139 8.85 31.60 10.62
C ARG A 139 7.53 31.87 9.90
N GLY A 140 7.30 31.08 8.85
CA GLY A 140 6.15 31.22 7.96
C GLY A 140 6.24 32.41 7.01
N TYR A 141 5.18 32.59 6.22
CA TYR A 141 5.14 33.61 5.19
C TYR A 141 5.05 35.01 5.77
N ASP A 142 5.98 35.85 5.35
CA ASP A 142 5.95 37.29 5.45
C ASP A 142 5.45 37.85 4.11
N ILE A 143 4.13 38.07 4.01
CA ILE A 143 3.46 38.59 2.81
C ILE A 143 3.73 40.10 2.71
N LYS A 144 4.45 40.50 1.66
CA LYS A 144 4.85 41.89 1.40
C LYS A 144 3.76 42.72 0.78
N TYR A 145 3.03 42.15 -0.17
CA TYR A 145 1.84 42.76 -0.75
C TYR A 145 1.00 41.71 -1.48
N VAL A 146 -0.27 42.05 -1.67
CA VAL A 146 -1.20 41.39 -2.61
C VAL A 146 -1.82 42.48 -3.47
N LYS A 147 -1.56 42.47 -4.77
CA LYS A 147 -1.94 43.56 -5.69
C LYS A 147 -2.61 43.04 -6.95
N ASN A 148 -3.43 43.87 -7.58
CA ASN A 148 -3.87 43.62 -8.95
C ASN A 148 -2.80 44.07 -9.96
N MET A 149 -3.00 43.76 -11.23
CA MET A 149 -2.06 44.13 -12.31
C MET A 149 -1.97 45.65 -12.59
N ALA A 150 -2.86 46.46 -12.00
CA ALA A 150 -2.76 47.93 -12.02
C ALA A 150 -1.97 48.50 -10.83
N GLY A 151 -1.38 47.63 -9.99
CA GLY A 151 -0.59 48.02 -8.82
C GLY A 151 -1.42 48.45 -7.60
N ARG A 152 -2.74 48.27 -7.62
CA ARG A 152 -3.61 48.57 -6.47
C ARG A 152 -3.68 47.39 -5.52
N ASP A 153 -3.67 47.66 -4.22
CA ASP A 153 -3.78 46.62 -3.20
C ASP A 153 -5.14 45.92 -3.28
N LEU A 154 -5.11 44.59 -3.16
CA LEU A 154 -6.29 43.77 -3.00
C LEU A 154 -6.50 43.50 -1.51
N LYS A 155 -7.75 43.69 -1.07
CA LYS A 155 -8.12 43.37 0.31
C LYS A 155 -7.96 41.87 0.52
N HIS A 156 -7.22 41.50 1.56
CA HIS A 156 -6.99 40.10 1.90
C HIS A 156 -7.06 39.89 3.41
N THR A 157 -7.27 38.65 3.82
CA THR A 157 -7.28 38.24 5.23
C THR A 157 -6.52 36.92 5.36
N ILE A 158 -5.45 36.93 6.14
CA ILE A 158 -4.72 35.72 6.50
C ILE A 158 -5.41 35.09 7.72
N ASN A 159 -5.85 33.85 7.55
CA ASN A 159 -6.41 33.00 8.58
C ASN A 159 -5.50 31.77 8.73
N SER A 160 -4.51 31.87 9.61
CA SER A 160 -3.50 30.84 9.87
C SER A 160 -2.79 30.40 8.58
N THR A 161 -2.99 29.16 8.12
CA THR A 161 -2.35 28.58 6.92
C THR A 161 -3.09 28.91 5.62
N MET A 162 -4.10 29.78 5.67
CA MET A 162 -4.91 30.16 4.53
C MET A 162 -4.97 31.68 4.39
N MET A 163 -5.09 32.17 3.16
CA MET A 163 -5.31 33.58 2.85
C MET A 163 -6.49 33.73 1.90
N ARG A 164 -7.49 34.51 2.31
CA ARG A 164 -8.60 34.90 1.45
C ARG A 164 -8.28 36.22 0.77
N ILE A 165 -8.45 36.29 -0.55
CA ILE A 165 -8.37 37.53 -1.31
C ILE A 165 -9.80 37.91 -1.71
N ASP A 166 -10.27 39.07 -1.24
CA ASP A 166 -11.59 39.61 -1.58
C ASP A 166 -11.50 40.27 -2.96
N LEU A 167 -12.29 39.78 -3.94
CA LEU A 167 -12.27 40.32 -5.29
C LEU A 167 -13.14 41.60 -5.36
N PRO A 168 -12.69 42.67 -6.05
CA PRO A 168 -13.49 43.88 -6.20
C PRO A 168 -14.82 43.65 -6.93
N GLU A 169 -14.83 42.71 -7.87
CA GLU A 169 -16.01 42.25 -8.60
C GLU A 169 -16.02 40.72 -8.59
N PRO A 170 -17.20 40.07 -8.48
CA PRO A 170 -17.29 38.63 -8.56
C PRO A 170 -16.73 38.07 -9.86
N LEU A 171 -15.86 37.05 -9.76
CA LEU A 171 -15.32 36.33 -10.90
C LEU A 171 -16.36 35.32 -11.41
N THR A 172 -17.01 35.62 -12.53
CA THR A 172 -18.08 34.75 -13.07
C THR A 172 -17.51 33.58 -13.87
N THR A 173 -18.36 32.62 -14.24
CA THR A 173 -17.99 31.47 -15.07
C THR A 173 -17.26 31.89 -16.35
N ASN A 174 -16.21 31.16 -16.69
CA ASN A 174 -15.29 31.37 -17.81
C ASN A 174 -14.52 32.69 -17.80
N GLN A 175 -14.50 33.42 -16.68
CA GLN A 175 -13.62 34.57 -16.49
C GLN A 175 -12.32 34.17 -15.78
N SER A 176 -11.31 35.02 -15.91
CA SER A 176 -10.06 34.92 -15.15
C SER A 176 -9.72 36.23 -14.45
N VAL A 177 -8.92 36.12 -13.39
CA VAL A 177 -8.34 37.26 -12.67
C VAL A 177 -6.83 37.09 -12.56
N GLN A 178 -6.11 38.21 -12.67
CA GLN A 178 -4.67 38.27 -12.44
C GLN A 178 -4.34 39.13 -11.23
N PHE A 179 -3.46 38.62 -10.38
CA PHE A 179 -2.97 39.32 -9.19
C PHE A 179 -1.52 38.92 -8.91
N GLN A 180 -0.87 39.73 -8.07
CA GLN A 180 0.52 39.59 -7.67
C GLN A 180 0.61 39.36 -6.18
N ILE A 181 1.48 38.44 -5.76
CA ILE A 181 1.86 38.24 -4.36
C ILE A 181 3.38 38.31 -4.28
N ALA A 182 3.90 39.11 -3.35
CA ALA A 182 5.29 39.05 -2.95
C ALA A 182 5.40 38.54 -1.52
N TRP A 183 6.35 37.66 -1.28
CA TRP A 183 6.53 37.01 0.02
C TRP A 183 7.99 36.70 0.30
N SER A 184 8.25 36.32 1.54
CA SER A 184 9.50 35.70 1.92
C SER A 184 9.32 34.85 3.16
N TYR A 185 10.23 33.92 3.41
CA TYR A 185 10.28 33.18 4.68
C TYR A 185 11.68 32.60 4.92
N ASN A 186 12.02 32.37 6.20
CA ASN A 186 13.26 31.70 6.58
C ASN A 186 13.06 30.18 6.55
N MET A 187 13.93 29.48 5.81
CA MET A 187 13.88 28.02 5.71
C MET A 187 14.23 27.35 7.03
N ALA A 188 13.60 26.21 7.30
CA ALA A 188 13.96 25.33 8.40
C ALA A 188 14.92 24.22 7.92
N ASP A 189 15.54 23.53 8.87
CA ASP A 189 16.22 22.26 8.62
C ASP A 189 15.25 21.29 7.92
N TYR A 190 15.78 20.36 7.13
CA TYR A 190 14.96 19.41 6.40
C TYR A 190 14.09 18.61 7.36
N TYR A 191 12.78 18.78 7.19
CA TYR A 191 11.81 18.38 8.20
C TYR A 191 11.01 17.13 7.76
N GLY A 192 11.46 16.48 6.67
CA GLY A 192 10.77 15.36 6.02
C GLY A 192 10.12 15.75 4.70
N ARG A 193 9.95 17.05 4.42
CA ARG A 193 9.22 17.54 3.23
C ARG A 193 9.95 18.60 2.44
N SER A 194 10.43 19.62 3.14
CA SER A 194 11.22 20.72 2.61
C SER A 194 12.26 21.14 3.65
N GLY A 195 13.20 21.99 3.26
CA GLY A 195 14.20 22.58 4.14
C GLY A 195 15.59 22.41 3.56
N TYR A 196 16.60 22.48 4.41
CA TYR A 196 17.98 22.23 4.02
C TYR A 196 18.64 21.15 4.89
N GLU A 197 19.60 20.43 4.32
CA GLU A 197 20.56 19.60 5.07
C GLU A 197 21.88 20.38 5.19
N TYR A 198 22.35 20.59 6.42
CA TYR A 198 23.64 21.23 6.68
C TYR A 198 24.76 20.20 6.82
N PHE A 199 25.88 20.44 6.14
CA PHE A 199 27.07 19.58 6.17
C PHE A 199 28.19 20.28 6.96
N GLU A 200 28.37 19.89 8.22
CA GLU A 200 29.36 20.50 9.12
C GLU A 200 30.80 20.40 8.60
N GLU A 201 31.15 19.31 7.90
CA GLU A 201 32.52 19.06 7.42
C GLU A 201 33.07 20.17 6.52
N ASP A 202 32.20 20.80 5.72
CA ASP A 202 32.59 21.85 4.78
C ASP A 202 31.70 23.10 4.82
N GLY A 203 30.74 23.15 5.75
CA GLY A 203 29.90 24.32 6.00
C GLY A 203 28.93 24.65 4.88
N ASN A 204 28.52 23.66 4.07
CA ASN A 204 27.59 23.82 2.96
C ASN A 204 26.20 23.25 3.23
N TYR A 205 25.26 23.59 2.36
CA TYR A 205 23.86 23.17 2.46
C TYR A 205 23.40 22.48 1.19
N ASN A 206 22.56 21.46 1.34
CA ASN A 206 21.69 21.01 0.26
C ASN A 206 20.27 21.54 0.51
N TYR A 207 19.69 22.23 -0.46
CA TYR A 207 18.35 22.80 -0.34
C TYR A 207 17.32 21.93 -1.08
N PHE A 208 16.22 21.63 -0.39
CA PHE A 208 15.07 20.88 -0.90
C PHE A 208 13.83 21.76 -0.70
N VAL A 209 13.48 22.52 -1.72
CA VAL A 209 12.56 23.65 -1.61
C VAL A 209 11.20 23.26 -2.19
N ALA A 210 10.23 23.15 -1.29
CA ALA A 210 8.84 22.80 -1.57
C ALA A 210 7.90 23.56 -0.63
N HIS A 211 6.62 23.65 -0.98
CA HIS A 211 5.61 24.47 -0.28
C HIS A 211 6.10 25.91 -0.05
N TRP A 212 6.85 26.44 -1.01
CA TRP A 212 7.67 27.63 -0.81
C TRP A 212 7.02 28.91 -1.34
N PHE A 213 5.86 28.78 -2.02
CA PHE A 213 5.11 29.88 -2.61
C PHE A 213 3.63 29.79 -2.20
N PRO A 214 2.90 30.92 -2.16
CA PRO A 214 1.45 30.91 -1.96
C PRO A 214 0.75 30.12 -3.09
N ARG A 215 -0.05 29.10 -2.75
CA ARG A 215 -0.64 28.18 -3.74
C ARG A 215 -2.15 28.27 -3.78
N MET A 216 -2.76 28.35 -4.97
CA MET A 216 -4.22 28.41 -5.11
C MET A 216 -4.92 27.17 -4.53
N CYS A 217 -5.93 27.41 -3.68
CA CYS A 217 -6.81 26.35 -3.18
C CYS A 217 -7.68 25.77 -4.31
N VAL A 218 -8.01 24.48 -4.19
CA VAL A 218 -9.03 23.84 -5.02
C VAL A 218 -10.42 24.39 -4.67
N TYR A 219 -11.20 24.68 -5.71
CA TYR A 219 -12.66 24.83 -5.63
C TYR A 219 -13.29 23.74 -6.50
N ASP A 220 -13.96 22.76 -5.88
CA ASP A 220 -14.50 21.59 -6.58
C ASP A 220 -16.03 21.46 -6.43
N ASP A 221 -16.59 20.50 -7.19
CA ASP A 221 -18.01 20.18 -7.28
C ASP A 221 -18.58 19.43 -6.06
N VAL A 222 -17.74 19.13 -5.05
CA VAL A 222 -18.11 18.31 -3.88
C VAL A 222 -18.06 19.12 -2.58
N ASN A 223 -16.96 19.84 -2.36
CA ASN A 223 -16.64 20.56 -1.14
C ASN A 223 -16.72 22.08 -1.31
N GLY A 224 -16.79 22.59 -2.54
CA GLY A 224 -16.49 23.98 -2.82
C GLY A 224 -15.02 24.24 -2.54
N TRP A 225 -14.70 25.24 -1.69
CA TRP A 225 -13.31 25.55 -1.34
C TRP A 225 -12.70 24.49 -0.41
N GLN A 226 -11.59 23.88 -0.82
CA GLN A 226 -10.74 23.10 0.08
C GLN A 226 -9.78 24.04 0.84
N ASN A 227 -10.26 24.61 1.94
CA ASN A 227 -9.56 25.60 2.76
C ASN A 227 -9.32 25.15 4.21
N LYS A 228 -9.23 23.83 4.44
CA LYS A 228 -8.89 23.26 5.74
C LYS A 228 -7.46 23.60 6.17
N GLN A 229 -7.30 24.05 7.41
CA GLN A 229 -6.01 24.45 7.98
C GLN A 229 -4.99 23.31 8.01
N PHE A 230 -3.78 23.56 7.50
CA PHE A 230 -2.71 22.58 7.53
C PHE A 230 -2.08 22.50 8.92
N VAL A 231 -2.22 21.32 9.56
CA VAL A 231 -1.66 21.05 10.90
C VAL A 231 -0.62 19.92 10.88
N GLY A 232 -0.13 19.55 9.70
CA GLY A 232 1.05 18.70 9.51
C GLY A 232 0.79 17.35 8.82
N ASN A 233 -0.44 16.82 8.86
CA ASN A 233 -0.81 15.58 8.17
C ASN A 233 -1.81 15.84 7.03
N GLY A 234 -1.96 14.86 6.14
CA GLY A 234 -2.85 14.93 4.97
C GLY A 234 -2.43 16.08 4.06
N GLU A 235 -1.64 15.81 3.04
CA GLU A 235 -1.08 16.85 2.20
C GLU A 235 -1.99 17.18 1.02
N PHE A 236 -1.43 17.57 -0.11
CA PHE A 236 -1.98 18.61 -0.98
C PHE A 236 -3.38 18.31 -1.55
N ALA A 237 -4.15 19.39 -1.71
CA ALA A 237 -5.24 19.47 -2.68
C ALA A 237 -5.05 20.78 -3.45
N LEU A 238 -4.50 20.68 -4.68
CA LEU A 238 -4.04 21.84 -5.45
C LEU A 238 -4.55 21.83 -6.89
N VAL A 239 -4.77 23.03 -7.42
CA VAL A 239 -5.29 23.26 -8.77
C VAL A 239 -4.18 23.03 -9.81
N PHE A 240 -4.54 22.42 -10.94
CA PHE A 240 -3.61 22.30 -12.08
C PHE A 240 -3.39 23.64 -12.79
N GLY A 241 -2.17 23.85 -13.29
CA GLY A 241 -1.90 24.90 -14.26
C GLY A 241 -0.47 24.91 -14.77
N ASP A 242 -0.13 25.98 -15.47
CA ASP A 242 1.17 26.17 -16.10
C ASP A 242 2.07 27.06 -15.25
N TYR A 243 3.35 26.72 -15.19
CA TYR A 243 4.35 27.40 -14.37
C TYR A 243 5.51 27.88 -15.24
N GLU A 244 5.84 29.16 -15.13
CA GLU A 244 7.09 29.74 -15.62
C GLU A 244 7.86 30.29 -14.41
N VAL A 245 8.98 29.63 -14.07
CA VAL A 245 9.70 29.91 -12.82
C VAL A 245 11.14 30.32 -13.10
N GLU A 246 11.54 31.47 -12.61
CA GLU A 246 12.91 31.97 -12.63
C GLU A 246 13.53 31.80 -11.23
N ILE A 247 14.47 30.87 -11.09
CA ILE A 247 15.14 30.53 -9.83
C ILE A 247 16.55 31.13 -9.84
N THR A 248 16.79 32.11 -8.99
CA THR A 248 18.10 32.75 -8.84
C THR A 248 18.84 32.18 -7.64
N VAL A 249 20.03 31.65 -7.88
CA VAL A 249 20.90 30.96 -6.91
C VAL A 249 22.34 31.44 -7.08
N PRO A 250 23.26 31.15 -6.15
CA PRO A 250 24.71 31.28 -6.40
C PRO A 250 25.13 30.56 -7.69
N ASP A 251 26.07 31.13 -8.45
CA ASP A 251 26.47 30.59 -9.78
C ASP A 251 27.31 29.29 -9.72
N ASP A 252 27.65 28.83 -8.52
CA ASP A 252 28.28 27.54 -8.22
C ASP A 252 27.27 26.43 -7.87
N HIS A 253 25.96 26.73 -7.84
CA HIS A 253 24.91 25.75 -7.56
C HIS A 253 24.45 25.01 -8.81
N VAL A 254 24.20 23.71 -8.66
CA VAL A 254 23.37 22.93 -9.57
C VAL A 254 21.91 23.04 -9.12
N VAL A 255 20.99 23.23 -10.06
CA VAL A 255 19.55 23.30 -9.80
C VAL A 255 18.82 22.26 -10.63
N VAL A 256 17.92 21.51 -9.99
CA VAL A 256 16.90 20.69 -10.64
C VAL A 256 15.53 21.07 -10.10
N ALA A 257 14.50 21.03 -10.94
CA ALA A 257 13.16 21.47 -10.54
C ALA A 257 12.06 20.74 -11.31
N THR A 258 10.83 20.88 -10.84
CA THR A 258 9.63 20.59 -11.62
C THR A 258 9.70 21.29 -12.99
N GLY A 259 9.41 20.56 -14.07
CA GLY A 259 9.41 21.10 -15.43
C GLY A 259 10.76 21.04 -16.14
N GLU A 260 10.79 21.53 -17.38
CA GLU A 260 11.99 21.55 -18.21
C GLU A 260 12.74 22.87 -18.06
N CYS A 261 14.05 22.78 -17.86
CA CYS A 261 14.91 23.96 -17.92
C CYS A 261 15.00 24.48 -19.35
N GLN A 262 14.75 25.78 -19.50
CA GLN A 262 14.63 26.48 -20.78
C GLN A 262 15.95 27.16 -21.19
N ASN A 263 16.97 27.16 -20.34
CA ASN A 263 18.20 27.92 -20.55
C ASN A 263 19.50 27.18 -20.19
N TRP A 264 19.56 25.86 -20.43
CA TRP A 264 20.77 25.03 -20.24
C TRP A 264 22.05 25.69 -20.77
N ASP A 265 21.97 26.31 -21.95
CA ASP A 265 23.09 27.00 -22.63
C ASP A 265 23.71 28.17 -21.85
N LYS A 266 22.97 28.73 -20.88
CA LYS A 266 23.42 29.85 -20.05
C LYS A 266 23.88 29.41 -18.68
N VAL A 267 23.41 28.26 -18.19
CA VAL A 267 23.63 27.80 -16.82
C VAL A 267 24.68 26.70 -16.72
N LEU A 268 24.85 25.90 -17.77
CA LEU A 268 25.84 24.83 -17.80
C LEU A 268 27.17 25.28 -18.41
N THR A 269 28.26 24.70 -17.91
CA THR A 269 29.55 24.77 -18.60
C THR A 269 29.50 24.02 -19.93
N ARG A 270 30.46 24.32 -20.82
CA ARG A 270 30.58 23.61 -22.12
C ARG A 270 30.74 22.09 -21.96
N THR A 271 31.46 21.65 -20.93
CA THR A 271 31.68 20.23 -20.64
C THR A 271 30.39 19.55 -20.15
N GLN A 272 29.68 20.17 -19.21
CA GLN A 272 28.39 19.68 -18.72
C GLN A 272 27.35 19.62 -19.85
N LYS A 273 27.29 20.65 -20.72
CA LYS A 273 26.39 20.64 -21.89
C LYS A 273 26.69 19.47 -22.83
N LYS A 274 27.97 19.20 -23.11
CA LYS A 274 28.36 18.05 -23.94
C LYS A 274 27.89 16.73 -23.33
N ARG A 275 28.05 16.55 -22.02
CA ARG A 275 27.57 15.35 -21.30
C ARG A 275 26.05 15.25 -21.32
N LEU A 276 25.33 16.37 -21.26
CA LEU A 276 23.86 16.38 -21.39
C LEU A 276 23.42 15.97 -22.81
N ASP A 277 24.12 16.44 -23.84
CA ASP A 277 23.89 16.00 -25.23
C ASP A 277 24.19 14.50 -25.42
N GLU A 278 25.18 13.96 -24.70
CA GLU A 278 25.48 12.52 -24.64
C GLU A 278 24.35 11.75 -23.93
N ALA A 279 23.90 12.24 -22.76
CA ALA A 279 22.80 11.67 -21.98
C ALA A 279 21.48 11.57 -22.76
N SER A 280 21.19 12.53 -23.64
CA SER A 280 19.98 12.55 -24.49
C SER A 280 19.88 11.38 -25.49
N LYS A 281 21.01 10.67 -25.69
CA LYS A 281 21.18 9.56 -26.62
C LYS A 281 21.54 8.26 -25.91
N ALA A 282 21.90 8.33 -24.63
CA ALA A 282 22.36 7.19 -23.86
C ALA A 282 21.17 6.37 -23.35
N THR A 283 21.37 5.06 -23.30
CA THR A 283 20.47 4.13 -22.61
C THR A 283 20.80 3.99 -21.13
N ASP A 284 22.01 4.40 -20.73
CA ASP A 284 22.50 4.34 -19.36
C ASP A 284 22.79 5.75 -18.82
N PRO A 285 22.72 5.95 -17.48
CA PRO A 285 22.99 7.25 -16.88
C PRO A 285 24.38 7.78 -17.24
N VAL A 286 24.42 9.04 -17.64
CA VAL A 286 25.65 9.80 -17.90
C VAL A 286 25.80 10.84 -16.80
N LEU A 287 26.97 10.86 -16.15
CA LEU A 287 27.32 11.91 -15.19
C LEU A 287 27.47 13.24 -15.92
N ILE A 288 26.63 14.21 -15.57
CA ILE A 288 26.67 15.58 -16.06
C ILE A 288 27.65 16.41 -15.22
N VAL A 289 27.50 16.32 -13.89
CA VAL A 289 28.41 16.89 -12.88
C VAL A 289 29.05 15.73 -12.13
N THR A 290 30.38 15.63 -12.17
CA THR A 290 31.10 14.53 -11.50
C THR A 290 31.29 14.79 -10.01
N GLN A 291 31.65 13.75 -9.26
CA GLN A 291 31.97 13.88 -7.85
C GLN A 291 33.16 14.82 -7.61
N GLU A 292 34.18 14.78 -8.47
CA GLU A 292 35.35 15.66 -8.37
C GLU A 292 34.96 17.12 -8.58
N GLU A 293 34.08 17.41 -9.55
CA GLU A 293 33.55 18.76 -9.78
C GLU A 293 32.72 19.24 -8.59
N ALA A 294 31.85 18.40 -8.03
CA ALA A 294 31.05 18.73 -6.84
C ALA A 294 31.92 18.98 -5.59
N ILE A 295 32.97 18.19 -5.40
CA ILE A 295 33.95 18.38 -4.31
C ILE A 295 34.72 19.69 -4.50
N GLU A 296 35.14 20.01 -5.73
CA GLU A 296 35.83 21.27 -6.00
C GLU A 296 34.92 22.48 -5.75
N ASN A 297 33.69 22.45 -6.27
CA ASN A 297 32.70 23.51 -6.06
C ASN A 297 32.39 23.73 -4.57
N SER A 298 32.45 22.69 -3.74
CA SER A 298 32.15 22.78 -2.31
C SER A 298 33.24 23.48 -1.48
N LYS A 299 34.41 23.77 -2.05
CA LYS A 299 35.54 24.41 -1.34
C LYS A 299 35.38 25.91 -1.16
N THR A 300 34.61 26.56 -2.02
CA THR A 300 34.39 28.02 -2.01
C THR A 300 32.91 28.33 -2.19
N LYS A 301 32.46 29.48 -1.70
CA LYS A 301 31.09 29.96 -1.93
C LYS A 301 31.14 31.16 -2.84
N SER A 302 30.47 31.09 -3.98
CA SER A 302 30.40 32.23 -4.91
C SER A 302 29.48 33.33 -4.39
N ASP A 303 29.86 34.59 -4.63
CA ASP A 303 29.03 35.78 -4.40
C ASP A 303 28.23 36.20 -5.65
N LYS A 304 28.54 35.59 -6.80
CA LYS A 304 27.84 35.80 -8.06
C LYS A 304 26.58 34.95 -8.10
N LYS A 305 25.59 35.45 -8.85
CA LYS A 305 24.29 34.81 -9.01
C LYS A 305 24.07 34.39 -10.46
N GLN A 306 23.29 33.33 -10.63
CA GLN A 306 22.81 32.85 -11.90
C GLN A 306 21.32 32.49 -11.80
N THR A 307 20.58 32.72 -12.88
CA THR A 307 19.13 32.45 -12.94
C THR A 307 18.83 31.27 -13.87
N TRP A 308 18.19 30.26 -13.31
CA TRP A 308 17.66 29.09 -13.99
C TRP A 308 16.19 29.33 -14.34
N LYS A 309 15.77 28.98 -15.57
CA LYS A 309 14.41 29.21 -16.05
C LYS A 309 13.75 27.88 -16.31
N TYR A 310 12.65 27.59 -15.64
CA TYR A 310 11.90 26.35 -15.77
C TYR A 310 10.50 26.62 -16.32
N LYS A 311 10.00 25.67 -17.11
CA LYS A 311 8.61 25.63 -17.56
C LYS A 311 7.99 24.28 -17.26
N ALA A 312 6.85 24.29 -16.58
CA ALA A 312 6.02 23.12 -16.37
C ALA A 312 4.60 23.39 -16.88
N SER A 313 3.95 22.38 -17.45
CA SER A 313 2.60 22.54 -17.97
C SER A 313 1.66 21.51 -17.37
N ASN A 314 0.45 21.97 -17.02
CA ASN A 314 -0.60 21.17 -16.41
C ASN A 314 -0.13 20.36 -15.18
N VAL A 315 0.62 21.00 -14.27
CA VAL A 315 1.06 20.42 -13.00
C VAL A 315 0.32 21.06 -11.82
N ARG A 316 0.27 20.36 -10.69
CA ARG A 316 -0.45 20.83 -9.49
C ARG A 316 0.41 21.61 -8.50
N ASP A 317 1.73 21.48 -8.57
CA ASP A 317 2.68 22.14 -7.66
C ASP A 317 4.05 22.28 -8.33
N PHE A 318 4.98 22.98 -7.68
CA PHE A 318 6.34 23.22 -8.16
C PHE A 318 7.36 23.12 -7.01
N ALA A 319 8.35 22.26 -7.17
CA ALA A 319 9.46 22.12 -6.22
C ALA A 319 10.82 22.20 -6.93
N PHE A 320 11.88 22.52 -6.19
CA PHE A 320 13.24 22.53 -6.71
C PHE A 320 14.26 22.12 -5.64
N ALA A 321 15.38 21.57 -6.09
CA ALA A 321 16.56 21.33 -5.27
C ALA A 321 17.74 22.15 -5.79
N SER A 322 18.57 22.64 -4.86
CA SER A 322 19.75 23.44 -5.20
C SER A 322 20.92 23.15 -4.27
N SER A 323 22.11 22.98 -4.83
CA SER A 323 23.35 22.85 -4.05
C SER A 323 24.59 22.93 -4.94
N ARG A 324 25.70 23.43 -4.39
CA ARG A 324 27.04 23.28 -4.96
C ARG A 324 27.66 21.89 -4.77
N ARG A 325 27.08 21.07 -3.88
CA ARG A 325 27.53 19.71 -3.54
C ARG A 325 26.98 18.63 -4.47
N PHE A 326 26.07 18.97 -5.37
CA PHE A 326 25.36 17.98 -6.17
C PHE A 326 26.25 17.39 -7.27
N ILE A 327 26.36 16.07 -7.21
CA ILE A 327 26.61 15.20 -8.35
C ILE A 327 25.29 15.11 -9.12
N TRP A 328 25.35 15.07 -10.44
CA TRP A 328 24.18 14.97 -11.29
C TRP A 328 24.41 13.94 -12.39
N ASP A 329 23.55 12.93 -12.47
CA ASP A 329 23.46 12.02 -13.61
C ASP A 329 22.08 12.08 -14.29
N ALA A 330 22.05 11.75 -15.58
CA ALA A 330 20.84 11.79 -16.39
C ALA A 330 20.88 10.78 -17.55
N MET A 331 19.71 10.37 -18.02
CA MET A 331 19.50 9.70 -19.30
C MET A 331 18.14 10.07 -19.88
N GLN A 332 17.99 9.96 -21.20
CA GLN A 332 16.73 10.25 -21.88
C GLN A 332 16.30 9.09 -22.79
N THR A 333 15.23 8.39 -22.40
CA THR A 333 14.80 7.16 -23.09
C THR A 333 13.36 7.26 -23.59
N ASP A 334 13.05 6.50 -24.63
CA ASP A 334 11.67 6.28 -25.09
C ASP A 334 11.05 5.15 -24.25
N VAL A 335 10.61 5.51 -23.05
CA VAL A 335 10.14 4.58 -22.00
C VAL A 335 9.02 3.66 -22.52
N TYR A 336 8.18 4.16 -23.44
CA TYR A 336 6.99 3.48 -23.94
C TYR A 336 7.10 2.98 -25.38
N GLY A 337 8.21 3.24 -26.07
CA GLY A 337 8.44 2.82 -27.46
C GLY A 337 7.54 3.53 -28.48
N ASN A 338 7.08 4.75 -28.16
CA ASN A 338 6.15 5.53 -29.00
C ASN A 338 6.79 6.78 -29.62
N GLY A 339 8.11 6.93 -29.50
CA GLY A 339 8.90 8.04 -30.01
C GLY A 339 9.04 9.22 -29.05
N ARG A 340 8.28 9.26 -27.94
CA ARG A 340 8.39 10.33 -26.93
C ARG A 340 9.46 9.99 -25.91
N LYS A 341 10.52 10.80 -25.89
CA LYS A 341 11.61 10.66 -24.93
C LYS A 341 11.33 11.39 -23.63
N ILE A 342 11.70 10.78 -22.52
CA ILE A 342 11.51 11.30 -21.16
C ILE A 342 12.85 11.32 -20.46
N TRP A 343 13.17 12.42 -19.79
CA TRP A 343 14.36 12.52 -18.96
C TRP A 343 14.16 11.80 -17.62
N SER A 344 15.09 10.92 -17.27
CA SER A 344 15.27 10.42 -15.90
C SER A 344 16.57 11.00 -15.36
N MET A 345 16.50 11.62 -14.19
CA MET A 345 17.65 12.33 -13.61
C MET A 345 17.78 12.04 -12.11
N SER A 346 19.00 12.12 -11.59
CA SER A 346 19.23 12.13 -10.15
C SER A 346 20.27 13.16 -9.75
N VAL A 347 20.05 13.83 -8.61
CA VAL A 347 21.05 14.66 -7.95
C VAL A 347 21.32 14.18 -6.54
N TYR A 348 22.59 14.14 -6.15
CA TYR A 348 22.97 13.61 -4.85
C TYR A 348 24.35 14.14 -4.42
N PRO A 349 24.63 14.31 -3.12
CA PRO A 349 25.96 14.65 -2.64
C PRO A 349 26.86 13.41 -2.61
N LYS A 350 28.17 13.59 -2.36
CA LYS A 350 29.17 12.50 -2.30
C LYS A 350 28.77 11.38 -1.31
N GLU A 351 28.03 11.72 -0.26
CA GLU A 351 27.54 10.78 0.75
C GLU A 351 26.52 9.78 0.20
N GLY A 352 25.88 10.05 -0.95
CA GLY A 352 25.01 9.09 -1.62
C GLY A 352 25.78 7.94 -2.30
N ASN A 353 27.07 8.12 -2.59
CA ASN A 353 27.86 7.15 -3.34
C ASN A 353 28.42 6.03 -2.46
N PRO A 354 28.57 4.81 -3.01
CA PRO A 354 28.32 4.44 -4.41
C PRO A 354 26.85 4.10 -4.73
N LEU A 355 25.98 4.06 -3.72
CA LEU A 355 24.64 3.52 -3.84
C LEU A 355 23.77 4.30 -4.85
N TRP A 356 23.76 5.63 -4.76
CA TRP A 356 22.97 6.49 -5.63
C TRP A 356 23.45 6.47 -7.08
N GLY A 357 24.75 6.67 -7.30
CA GLY A 357 25.32 6.66 -8.65
C GLY A 357 25.24 5.29 -9.35
N GLN A 358 24.97 4.22 -8.62
CA GLN A 358 24.75 2.90 -9.22
C GLN A 358 23.28 2.67 -9.63
N TYR A 359 22.31 3.13 -8.86
CA TYR A 359 20.91 2.68 -9.03
C TYR A 359 19.91 3.81 -9.31
N SER A 360 20.07 5.02 -8.75
CA SER A 360 18.97 5.99 -8.64
C SER A 360 18.28 6.31 -9.96
N THR A 361 19.03 6.75 -10.98
CA THR A 361 18.44 7.15 -12.27
C THR A 361 17.82 5.98 -13.04
N LYS A 362 18.33 4.75 -12.88
CA LYS A 362 17.69 3.56 -13.43
C LYS A 362 16.39 3.20 -12.70
N VAL A 363 16.34 3.38 -11.39
CA VAL A 363 15.11 3.17 -10.61
C VAL A 363 14.03 4.18 -11.01
N VAL A 364 14.39 5.43 -11.30
CA VAL A 364 13.46 6.43 -11.84
C VAL A 364 12.81 5.94 -13.14
N GLU A 365 13.61 5.56 -14.15
CA GLU A 365 13.08 5.07 -15.43
C GLU A 365 12.24 3.79 -15.27
N HIS A 366 12.73 2.83 -14.47
CA HIS A 366 12.00 1.61 -14.15
C HIS A 366 10.60 1.92 -13.61
N THR A 367 10.51 2.86 -12.67
CA THR A 367 9.24 3.28 -12.08
C THR A 367 8.29 3.87 -13.11
N LEU A 368 8.77 4.73 -14.01
CA LEU A 368 7.94 5.30 -15.09
C LEU A 368 7.35 4.20 -15.99
N LYS A 369 8.16 3.18 -16.30
CA LYS A 369 7.77 2.06 -17.14
C LYS A 369 6.71 1.18 -16.48
N THR A 370 6.94 0.76 -15.23
CA THR A 370 6.05 -0.16 -14.52
C THR A 370 4.73 0.51 -14.12
N TYR A 371 4.78 1.74 -13.59
CA TYR A 371 3.55 2.47 -13.28
C TYR A 371 2.75 2.78 -14.56
N GLY A 372 3.42 3.13 -15.66
CA GLY A 372 2.72 3.43 -16.90
C GLY A 372 1.99 2.23 -17.52
N LYS A 373 2.51 1.02 -17.30
CA LYS A 373 1.82 -0.23 -17.64
C LYS A 373 0.52 -0.39 -16.86
N SER A 374 0.56 -0.16 -15.54
CA SER A 374 -0.58 -0.34 -14.62
C SER A 374 -1.59 0.81 -14.63
N THR A 375 -1.21 1.99 -15.11
CA THR A 375 -2.05 3.22 -15.05
C THR A 375 -2.18 3.91 -16.43
N ILE A 376 -1.45 5.00 -16.65
CA ILE A 376 -1.40 5.77 -17.89
C ILE A 376 0.05 6.02 -18.25
N GLU A 377 0.37 6.32 -19.50
CA GLU A 377 1.74 6.74 -19.82
C GLU A 377 2.11 8.04 -19.10
N TYR A 378 3.32 8.11 -18.53
CA TYR A 378 3.82 9.29 -17.83
C TYR A 378 3.86 10.50 -18.77
N PRO A 379 3.03 11.53 -18.59
CA PRO A 379 2.79 12.58 -19.59
C PRO A 379 3.85 13.69 -19.56
N TYR A 380 4.61 13.82 -18.48
CA TYR A 380 5.59 14.88 -18.31
C TYR A 380 6.94 14.56 -18.98
N PRO A 381 7.75 15.58 -19.30
CA PRO A 381 9.01 15.41 -20.04
C PRO A 381 10.20 14.96 -19.19
N VAL A 382 10.11 15.07 -17.85
CA VAL A 382 11.22 14.78 -16.93
C VAL A 382 10.70 14.16 -15.62
N ALA A 383 11.49 13.28 -15.01
CA ALA A 383 11.32 12.77 -13.65
C ALA A 383 12.67 12.75 -12.92
N ILE A 384 12.69 13.21 -11.67
CA ILE A 384 13.92 13.54 -10.93
C ILE A 384 13.87 12.94 -9.52
N SER A 385 14.98 12.31 -9.11
CA SER A 385 15.22 11.85 -7.74
C SER A 385 16.34 12.66 -7.08
N CYS A 386 16.08 13.32 -5.95
CA CYS A 386 17.07 14.11 -5.22
C CYS A 386 17.39 13.48 -3.87
N HIS A 387 18.67 13.30 -3.53
CA HIS A 387 19.06 12.77 -2.22
C HIS A 387 18.95 13.85 -1.15
N ALA A 388 17.92 13.77 -0.30
CA ALA A 388 17.64 14.77 0.72
C ALA A 388 18.20 14.44 2.10
N THR A 389 17.80 13.32 2.69
CA THR A 389 18.25 12.93 4.04
C THR A 389 18.35 11.41 4.15
N PRO A 390 18.87 10.84 5.26
CA PRO A 390 19.06 9.38 5.34
C PRO A 390 17.77 8.54 5.30
N ARG A 391 16.57 9.10 5.53
CA ARG A 391 15.31 8.34 5.68
C ARG A 391 14.11 9.05 5.07
N GLY A 392 13.15 8.25 4.59
CA GLY A 392 11.88 8.74 4.04
C GLY A 392 11.99 9.25 2.61
N GLY A 393 10.87 9.73 2.12
CA GLY A 393 10.73 10.33 0.80
C GLY A 393 9.66 11.42 0.84
N MET A 394 9.64 12.28 -0.18
CA MET A 394 8.59 13.27 -0.37
C MET A 394 8.44 13.57 -1.87
N GLU A 395 7.20 13.58 -2.32
CA GLU A 395 6.81 13.69 -3.72
C GLU A 395 6.42 15.11 -4.14
N TYR A 396 6.79 15.48 -5.36
CA TYR A 396 6.28 16.66 -6.07
C TYR A 396 6.19 16.34 -7.57
N PRO A 397 5.45 17.12 -8.38
CA PRO A 397 5.39 16.87 -9.81
C PRO A 397 6.78 16.88 -10.44
N MET A 398 7.14 15.79 -11.11
CA MET A 398 8.42 15.55 -11.78
C MET A 398 9.65 15.47 -10.87
N ILE A 399 9.56 15.70 -9.55
CA ILE A 399 10.72 15.74 -8.66
C ILE A 399 10.37 15.16 -7.29
N SER A 400 11.26 14.34 -6.75
CA SER A 400 11.11 13.74 -5.42
C SER A 400 12.37 13.92 -4.58
N PHE A 401 12.20 13.97 -3.27
CA PHE A 401 13.26 14.09 -2.28
C PHE A 401 13.38 12.78 -1.52
N ASN A 402 14.35 11.94 -1.89
CA ASN A 402 14.48 10.56 -1.42
C ASN A 402 15.63 10.39 -0.43
N GLY A 403 15.48 9.41 0.45
CA GLY A 403 16.52 8.99 1.38
C GLY A 403 17.15 7.64 1.08
N GLY A 404 18.11 7.29 1.93
CA GLY A 404 18.94 6.08 1.83
C GLY A 404 20.39 6.45 1.57
N ARG A 405 21.23 6.32 2.60
CA ARG A 405 22.65 6.69 2.56
C ARG A 405 23.53 5.48 2.90
N PRO A 406 24.58 5.17 2.13
CA PRO A 406 25.60 4.22 2.54
C PRO A 406 26.36 4.72 3.79
N GLU A 407 27.12 3.82 4.41
CA GLU A 407 28.08 4.17 5.45
C GLU A 407 29.23 5.01 4.86
N ALA A 408 29.95 5.76 5.71
CA ALA A 408 31.02 6.66 5.28
C ALA A 408 32.18 5.97 4.52
N ASP A 409 32.35 4.66 4.70
CA ASP A 409 33.34 3.84 3.97
C ASP A 409 32.80 3.30 2.62
N GLY A 410 31.62 3.75 2.20
CA GLY A 410 30.91 3.35 0.99
C GLY A 410 30.26 1.96 1.05
N THR A 411 30.27 1.27 2.20
CA THR A 411 29.51 0.02 2.39
C THR A 411 28.06 0.30 2.74
N TYR A 412 27.18 -0.69 2.56
CA TYR A 412 25.77 -0.58 2.93
C TYR A 412 25.19 -1.97 3.20
N SER A 413 24.10 -2.02 3.99
CA SER A 413 23.35 -3.25 4.19
C SER A 413 22.34 -3.48 3.06
N GLU A 414 21.87 -4.73 2.92
CA GLU A 414 20.78 -5.07 2.02
C GLU A 414 19.50 -4.25 2.31
N ASN A 415 19.22 -3.97 3.59
CA ASN A 415 18.08 -3.14 4.00
C ASN A 415 18.24 -1.69 3.54
N VAL A 416 19.45 -1.11 3.59
CA VAL A 416 19.70 0.25 3.09
C VAL A 416 19.53 0.30 1.57
N LYS A 417 20.08 -0.67 0.84
CA LYS A 417 19.92 -0.77 -0.62
C LYS A 417 18.44 -0.88 -1.02
N ARG A 418 17.73 -1.86 -0.46
CA ARG A 418 16.33 -2.11 -0.78
C ARG A 418 15.42 -0.97 -0.31
N GLY A 419 15.72 -0.38 0.84
CA GLY A 419 15.02 0.79 1.36
C GLY A 419 15.13 1.99 0.42
N MET A 420 16.34 2.31 -0.06
CA MET A 420 16.53 3.41 -1.04
C MET A 420 15.78 3.13 -2.34
N ILE A 421 15.89 1.93 -2.90
CA ILE A 421 15.20 1.55 -4.14
C ILE A 421 13.68 1.68 -3.96
N GLY A 422 13.13 1.11 -2.89
CA GLY A 422 11.69 1.16 -2.61
C GLY A 422 11.16 2.58 -2.40
N VAL A 423 11.92 3.45 -1.71
CA VAL A 423 11.56 4.86 -1.54
C VAL A 423 11.57 5.59 -2.89
N ILE A 424 12.63 5.44 -3.71
CA ILE A 424 12.65 6.09 -5.03
C ILE A 424 11.48 5.61 -5.90
N ILE A 425 11.14 4.31 -5.88
CA ILE A 425 9.96 3.79 -6.57
C ILE A 425 8.68 4.47 -6.05
N HIS A 426 8.54 4.60 -4.73
CA HIS A 426 7.37 5.21 -4.11
C HIS A 426 7.23 6.68 -4.52
N GLU A 427 8.26 7.50 -4.32
CA GLU A 427 8.17 8.94 -4.55
C GLU A 427 8.14 9.32 -6.03
N VAL A 428 8.84 8.56 -6.89
CA VAL A 428 8.68 8.72 -8.34
C VAL A 428 7.30 8.24 -8.77
N GLY A 429 6.76 7.19 -8.15
CA GLY A 429 5.42 6.67 -8.37
C GLY A 429 4.32 7.67 -8.07
N HIS A 430 4.55 8.56 -7.11
CA HIS A 430 3.59 9.62 -6.79
C HIS A 430 3.34 10.61 -7.94
N ASN A 431 4.19 10.64 -8.95
CA ASN A 431 3.90 11.33 -10.20
C ASN A 431 2.54 10.92 -10.80
N PHE A 432 2.11 9.68 -10.61
CA PHE A 432 0.80 9.20 -11.04
C PHE A 432 -0.25 9.53 -9.99
N PHE A 433 -0.07 9.06 -8.76
CA PHE A 433 -0.97 9.31 -7.63
C PHE A 433 -0.23 10.13 -6.57
N PRO A 434 -0.47 11.44 -6.37
CA PRO A 434 -1.61 12.18 -6.88
C PRO A 434 -1.24 13.25 -7.94
N MET A 435 -0.01 13.25 -8.49
CA MET A 435 0.41 14.39 -9.34
C MET A 435 -0.28 14.46 -10.70
N ILE A 436 -0.84 13.34 -11.19
CA ILE A 436 -1.69 13.32 -12.39
C ILE A 436 -3.14 12.97 -12.02
N ILE A 437 -3.35 11.95 -11.18
CA ILE A 437 -4.66 11.59 -10.63
C ILE A 437 -4.81 12.31 -9.29
N ASN A 438 -5.32 13.54 -9.32
CA ASN A 438 -5.20 14.54 -8.25
C ASN A 438 -6.25 14.38 -7.15
N SER A 439 -6.12 13.33 -6.36
CA SER A 439 -6.90 13.11 -5.15
C SER A 439 -6.64 14.20 -4.09
N ASP A 440 -7.58 14.30 -3.16
CA ASP A 440 -7.58 15.25 -2.05
C ASP A 440 -7.06 14.55 -0.80
N GLU A 441 -5.75 14.59 -0.60
CA GLU A 441 -5.09 13.94 0.53
C GLU A 441 -5.49 14.59 1.87
N ARG A 442 -5.96 15.84 1.88
CA ARG A 442 -6.55 16.50 3.07
C ARG A 442 -7.77 15.77 3.59
N GLN A 443 -8.42 14.96 2.73
CA GLN A 443 -9.56 14.13 3.09
C GLN A 443 -9.21 12.65 3.13
N TRP A 444 -8.50 12.16 2.11
CA TRP A 444 -8.44 10.73 1.80
C TRP A 444 -7.01 10.30 1.50
N THR A 445 -6.09 10.38 2.48
CA THR A 445 -4.67 10.03 2.29
C THR A 445 -4.45 8.67 1.63
N TRP A 446 -5.30 7.69 1.89
CA TRP A 446 -5.16 6.37 1.26
C TRP A 446 -5.25 6.39 -0.28
N MET A 447 -5.91 7.39 -0.87
CA MET A 447 -6.00 7.51 -2.32
C MET A 447 -4.64 7.89 -2.93
N ASP A 448 -3.82 8.60 -2.18
CA ASP A 448 -2.49 9.02 -2.59
C ASP A 448 -1.54 7.85 -2.24
N GLU A 449 -1.52 7.48 -0.96
CA GLU A 449 -0.53 6.58 -0.39
C GLU A 449 -0.81 5.09 -0.62
N GLY A 450 -2.07 4.69 -0.57
CA GLY A 450 -2.49 3.31 -0.73
C GLY A 450 -2.50 2.87 -2.20
N LEU A 451 -3.00 3.72 -3.10
CA LEU A 451 -2.95 3.47 -4.55
C LEU A 451 -1.49 3.45 -5.04
N ASN A 452 -0.67 4.39 -4.56
CA ASN A 452 0.76 4.41 -4.88
C ASN A 452 1.48 3.18 -4.31
N SER A 453 1.23 2.80 -3.05
CA SER A 453 1.83 1.62 -2.41
C SER A 453 1.49 0.31 -3.14
N PHE A 454 0.29 0.19 -3.71
CA PHE A 454 -0.07 -0.96 -4.54
C PHE A 454 0.78 -1.01 -5.83
N CYS A 455 0.93 0.13 -6.53
CA CYS A 455 1.77 0.19 -7.73
C CYS A 455 3.27 0.03 -7.41
N GLN A 456 3.71 0.51 -6.24
CA GLN A 456 5.05 0.31 -5.71
C GLN A 456 5.32 -1.18 -5.55
N TYR A 457 4.43 -1.93 -4.90
CA TYR A 457 4.57 -3.38 -4.73
C TYR A 457 4.80 -4.07 -6.08
N LEU A 458 3.97 -3.79 -7.10
CA LEU A 458 4.15 -4.36 -8.44
C LEU A 458 5.52 -4.00 -9.04
N SER A 459 5.94 -2.75 -8.88
CA SER A 459 7.21 -2.24 -9.42
C SER A 459 8.43 -2.85 -8.72
N GLU A 460 8.34 -3.07 -7.41
CA GLU A 460 9.36 -3.76 -6.62
C GLU A 460 9.51 -5.22 -7.06
N GLN A 461 8.40 -5.93 -7.27
CA GLN A 461 8.42 -7.33 -7.77
C GLN A 461 8.96 -7.43 -9.20
N GLU A 462 8.75 -6.42 -10.06
CA GLU A 462 9.36 -6.35 -11.39
C GLU A 462 10.86 -5.97 -11.34
N TRP A 463 11.33 -5.30 -10.28
CA TRP A 463 12.76 -5.00 -10.09
C TRP A 463 13.56 -6.25 -9.70
N SER A 464 12.99 -7.12 -8.86
CA SER A 464 13.59 -8.39 -8.46
C SER A 464 12.51 -9.38 -8.02
N ARG A 465 12.56 -10.63 -8.51
CA ARG A 465 11.51 -11.66 -8.30
C ARG A 465 11.11 -11.90 -6.85
N ASP A 466 12.04 -11.70 -5.91
CA ASP A 466 11.84 -11.88 -4.47
C ASP A 466 12.13 -10.58 -3.70
N PHE A 467 11.76 -9.42 -4.27
CA PHE A 467 11.92 -8.16 -3.55
C PHE A 467 11.07 -8.21 -2.27
N PRO A 468 11.66 -8.00 -1.07
CA PRO A 468 10.94 -8.14 0.19
C PRO A 468 10.11 -6.88 0.48
N SER A 469 9.06 -6.68 -0.32
CA SER A 469 8.14 -5.56 -0.15
C SER A 469 7.55 -5.55 1.25
N ARG A 470 7.58 -4.39 1.90
CA ARG A 470 7.07 -4.22 3.27
C ARG A 470 5.54 -4.20 3.33
N ARG A 471 4.87 -3.97 2.20
CA ARG A 471 3.43 -3.78 2.05
C ARG A 471 2.94 -4.52 0.79
N GLY A 472 1.64 -4.78 0.66
CA GLY A 472 1.03 -5.46 -0.48
C GLY A 472 0.63 -6.91 -0.18
N GLU A 473 1.56 -7.73 0.30
CA GLU A 473 1.24 -9.13 0.68
C GLU A 473 0.27 -9.20 1.88
N PRO A 474 -0.74 -10.09 1.88
CA PRO A 474 -1.71 -10.19 2.97
C PRO A 474 -1.08 -10.49 4.33
N LYS A 475 -0.06 -11.36 4.38
CA LYS A 475 0.66 -11.68 5.63
C LYS A 475 1.29 -10.45 6.31
N ASN A 476 1.61 -9.40 5.56
CA ASN A 476 2.29 -8.23 6.11
C ASN A 476 1.33 -7.32 6.92
N ILE A 477 0.02 -7.42 6.71
CA ILE A 477 -0.97 -6.60 7.45
C ILE A 477 -1.55 -7.32 8.69
N VAL A 478 -1.35 -8.63 8.81
CA VAL A 478 -1.94 -9.47 9.88
C VAL A 478 -1.67 -8.91 11.28
N SER A 479 -0.43 -8.49 11.57
CA SER A 479 -0.07 -7.94 12.89
C SER A 479 -0.87 -6.67 13.23
N TYR A 480 -1.12 -5.82 12.22
CA TYR A 480 -1.96 -4.64 12.39
C TYR A 480 -3.42 -5.01 12.60
N MET A 481 -3.97 -5.90 11.77
CA MET A 481 -5.37 -6.32 11.88
C MET A 481 -5.68 -7.08 13.18
N ARG A 482 -4.67 -7.70 13.80
CA ARG A 482 -4.76 -8.34 15.13
C ARG A 482 -4.63 -7.34 16.29
N SER A 483 -4.24 -6.09 16.04
CA SER A 483 -4.01 -5.10 17.10
C SER A 483 -5.32 -4.66 17.78
N ASP A 484 -5.21 -3.93 18.89
CA ASP A 484 -6.38 -3.42 19.62
C ASP A 484 -7.24 -2.53 18.71
N PRO A 485 -8.53 -2.87 18.47
CA PRO A 485 -9.44 -2.06 17.68
C PRO A 485 -9.57 -0.60 18.15
N SER A 486 -9.32 -0.30 19.42
CA SER A 486 -9.33 1.08 19.96
C SER A 486 -8.23 1.97 19.36
N GLN A 487 -7.19 1.36 18.77
CA GLN A 487 -6.06 2.03 18.13
C GLN A 487 -6.12 1.96 16.60
N MET A 488 -7.27 1.55 16.05
CA MET A 488 -7.50 1.43 14.61
C MET A 488 -8.66 2.32 14.16
N GLN A 489 -8.59 2.73 12.90
CA GLN A 489 -9.63 3.48 12.22
C GLN A 489 -9.90 2.85 10.85
N PRO A 490 -11.12 2.96 10.31
CA PRO A 490 -11.39 2.62 8.92
C PRO A 490 -10.45 3.37 7.96
N ILE A 491 -10.18 2.81 6.78
CA ILE A 491 -9.39 3.49 5.74
C ILE A 491 -10.05 4.82 5.35
N MET A 492 -11.39 4.86 5.38
CA MET A 492 -12.21 6.06 5.12
C MET A 492 -12.23 7.04 6.31
N THR A 493 -11.05 7.34 6.86
CA THR A 493 -10.85 8.29 7.96
C THR A 493 -10.07 9.49 7.47
N ASN A 494 -10.44 10.68 7.96
CA ASN A 494 -9.70 11.89 7.65
C ASN A 494 -8.25 11.80 8.17
N SER A 495 -7.30 12.26 7.38
CA SER A 495 -5.86 12.16 7.60
C SER A 495 -5.39 12.67 8.96
N GLU A 496 -6.02 13.72 9.47
CA GLU A 496 -5.69 14.33 10.77
C GLU A 496 -6.14 13.49 11.97
N GLN A 497 -6.96 12.45 11.76
CA GLN A 497 -7.51 11.58 12.82
C GLN A 497 -6.86 10.18 12.84
N VAL A 498 -5.93 9.90 11.93
CA VAL A 498 -5.33 8.58 11.80
C VAL A 498 -4.21 8.38 12.83
N ILE A 499 -4.36 7.39 13.71
CA ILE A 499 -3.35 7.07 14.74
C ILE A 499 -2.21 6.24 14.15
N GLN A 500 -2.52 5.16 13.43
CA GLN A 500 -1.52 4.29 12.79
C GLN A 500 -1.37 4.61 11.29
N PHE A 501 -0.84 5.80 10.99
CA PHE A 501 -0.74 6.36 9.64
C PHE A 501 -0.16 5.37 8.62
N GLY A 502 1.00 4.76 8.93
CA GLY A 502 1.67 3.82 8.04
C GLY A 502 0.87 2.58 7.66
N ASN A 503 -0.06 2.13 8.51
CA ASN A 503 -0.91 0.97 8.23
C ASN A 503 -2.22 1.38 7.56
N ASN A 504 -2.87 2.44 8.04
CA ASN A 504 -4.17 2.90 7.53
C ASN A 504 -4.05 3.55 6.14
N ALA A 505 -3.07 4.44 5.93
CA ALA A 505 -2.89 5.16 4.67
C ALA A 505 -2.21 4.31 3.58
N TYR A 506 -1.31 3.40 3.96
CA TYR A 506 -0.49 2.67 2.99
C TYR A 506 -0.73 1.15 3.02
N GLY A 507 -0.50 0.52 4.17
CA GLY A 507 -0.42 -0.94 4.29
C GLY A 507 -1.74 -1.65 3.99
N LYS A 508 -2.79 -1.33 4.74
CA LYS A 508 -4.13 -1.92 4.60
C LYS A 508 -4.73 -1.70 3.20
N PRO A 509 -4.74 -0.48 2.60
CA PRO A 509 -5.26 -0.28 1.25
C PRO A 509 -4.43 -1.03 0.19
N ALA A 510 -3.09 -1.00 0.25
CA ALA A 510 -2.27 -1.74 -0.71
C ALA A 510 -2.51 -3.25 -0.63
N THR A 511 -2.63 -3.79 0.59
CA THR A 511 -2.99 -5.20 0.80
C THR A 511 -4.40 -5.51 0.30
N ALA A 512 -5.39 -4.67 0.57
CA ALA A 512 -6.75 -4.85 0.07
C ALA A 512 -6.79 -4.92 -1.46
N LEU A 513 -6.06 -4.03 -2.14
CA LEU A 513 -5.97 -4.03 -3.60
C LEU A 513 -5.25 -5.27 -4.15
N ASN A 514 -4.19 -5.72 -3.48
CA ASN A 514 -3.50 -6.94 -3.87
C ASN A 514 -4.38 -8.20 -3.69
N ILE A 515 -5.17 -8.26 -2.61
CA ILE A 515 -6.18 -9.30 -2.38
C ILE A 515 -7.26 -9.26 -3.46
N LEU A 516 -7.75 -8.07 -3.84
CA LEU A 516 -8.70 -7.96 -4.96
C LEU A 516 -8.10 -8.51 -6.25
N ARG A 517 -6.85 -8.16 -6.55
CA ARG A 517 -6.15 -8.57 -7.76
C ARG A 517 -5.85 -10.06 -7.82
N GLU A 518 -5.31 -10.64 -6.76
CA GLU A 518 -4.82 -12.03 -6.78
C GLU A 518 -5.90 -13.04 -6.36
N THR A 519 -6.81 -12.66 -5.47
CA THR A 519 -7.73 -13.61 -4.80
C THR A 519 -9.19 -13.45 -5.23
N VAL A 520 -9.69 -12.22 -5.41
CA VAL A 520 -11.13 -11.96 -5.62
C VAL A 520 -11.50 -11.84 -7.10
N MET A 521 -10.83 -10.95 -7.83
CA MET A 521 -11.16 -10.59 -9.22
C MET A 521 -10.28 -11.31 -10.24
N GLY A 522 -9.03 -11.62 -9.86
CA GLY A 522 -8.00 -12.01 -10.80
C GLY A 522 -7.38 -10.81 -11.54
N ARG A 523 -6.15 -11.01 -12.04
CA ARG A 523 -5.32 -9.93 -12.61
C ARG A 523 -5.95 -9.24 -13.81
N GLU A 524 -6.61 -9.97 -14.70
CA GLU A 524 -7.17 -9.39 -15.93
C GLU A 524 -8.25 -8.34 -15.65
N LEU A 525 -9.25 -8.70 -14.84
CA LEU A 525 -10.34 -7.80 -14.48
C LEU A 525 -9.86 -6.63 -13.63
N PHE A 526 -9.00 -6.92 -12.65
CA PHE A 526 -8.45 -5.88 -11.77
C PHE A 526 -7.58 -4.89 -12.55
N ASP A 527 -6.60 -5.37 -13.32
CA ASP A 527 -5.65 -4.51 -14.02
C ASP A 527 -6.37 -3.64 -15.06
N TYR A 528 -7.40 -4.17 -15.73
CA TYR A 528 -8.23 -3.38 -16.64
C TYR A 528 -8.98 -2.27 -15.91
N ALA A 529 -9.67 -2.60 -14.81
CA ALA A 529 -10.50 -1.64 -14.07
C ALA A 529 -9.67 -0.56 -13.37
N PHE A 530 -8.53 -0.92 -12.76
CA PHE A 530 -7.60 0.02 -12.14
C PHE A 530 -7.02 0.99 -13.17
N LYS A 531 -6.65 0.46 -14.35
CA LYS A 531 -6.17 1.27 -15.47
C LYS A 531 -7.24 2.22 -16.00
N GLU A 532 -8.48 1.77 -16.08
CA GLU A 532 -9.61 2.57 -16.51
C GLU A 532 -9.91 3.72 -15.53
N TYR A 533 -9.79 3.49 -14.21
CA TYR A 533 -9.85 4.55 -13.20
C TYR A 533 -8.77 5.61 -13.44
N ALA A 534 -7.53 5.20 -13.63
CA ALA A 534 -6.43 6.12 -13.89
C ALA A 534 -6.67 6.94 -15.17
N LYS A 535 -7.21 6.34 -16.24
CA LYS A 535 -7.56 7.05 -17.48
C LYS A 535 -8.68 8.06 -17.31
N ARG A 536 -9.77 7.69 -16.63
CA ARG A 536 -10.93 8.57 -16.38
C ARG A 536 -10.51 9.83 -15.62
N TRP A 537 -9.66 9.64 -14.62
CA TRP A 537 -9.29 10.68 -13.65
C TRP A 537 -7.92 11.32 -13.86
N ALA A 538 -7.20 10.95 -14.92
CA ALA A 538 -5.99 11.66 -15.33
C ALA A 538 -6.29 13.16 -15.51
N PHE A 539 -5.47 13.98 -14.84
CA PHE A 539 -5.56 15.44 -14.74
C PHE A 539 -6.88 15.96 -14.17
N LYS A 540 -7.48 15.21 -13.24
CA LYS A 540 -8.75 15.55 -12.56
C LYS A 540 -8.71 15.20 -11.08
N HIS A 541 -9.78 15.55 -10.34
CA HIS A 541 -9.90 15.37 -8.90
C HIS A 541 -10.88 14.25 -8.50
N PRO A 542 -10.44 12.97 -8.49
CA PRO A 542 -11.28 11.86 -8.05
C PRO A 542 -11.58 11.91 -6.55
N LYS A 543 -12.67 11.25 -6.17
CA LYS A 543 -13.05 10.94 -4.78
C LYS A 543 -13.16 9.42 -4.61
N PRO A 544 -13.20 8.89 -3.37
CA PRO A 544 -13.28 7.45 -3.12
C PRO A 544 -14.40 6.73 -3.88
N ALA A 545 -15.58 7.35 -3.96
CA ALA A 545 -16.73 6.79 -4.67
C ALA A 545 -16.48 6.63 -6.18
N ASP A 546 -15.65 7.48 -6.79
CA ASP A 546 -15.31 7.38 -8.20
C ASP A 546 -14.38 6.19 -8.47
N PHE A 547 -13.47 5.90 -7.54
CA PHE A 547 -12.64 4.71 -7.57
C PHE A 547 -13.48 3.44 -7.41
N PHE A 548 -14.28 3.33 -6.35
CA PHE A 548 -15.11 2.15 -6.09
C PHE A 548 -16.03 1.83 -7.27
N ARG A 549 -16.74 2.83 -7.79
CA ARG A 549 -17.62 2.66 -8.96
C ARG A 549 -16.87 2.28 -10.21
N THR A 550 -15.69 2.85 -10.46
CA THR A 550 -14.93 2.48 -11.66
C THR A 550 -14.44 1.04 -11.56
N MET A 551 -14.00 0.60 -10.38
CA MET A 551 -13.58 -0.77 -10.17
C MET A 551 -14.71 -1.77 -10.45
N GLU A 552 -15.93 -1.48 -10.01
CA GLU A 552 -17.12 -2.33 -10.27
C GLU A 552 -17.60 -2.24 -11.72
N ASP A 553 -17.74 -1.03 -12.27
CA ASP A 553 -18.24 -0.77 -13.63
C ASP A 553 -17.35 -1.42 -14.70
N ALA A 554 -16.03 -1.28 -14.57
CA ALA A 554 -15.09 -1.78 -15.56
C ALA A 554 -14.79 -3.29 -15.42
N SER A 555 -15.06 -3.89 -14.26
CA SER A 555 -14.82 -5.32 -14.02
C SER A 555 -16.07 -6.20 -14.12
N GLY A 556 -17.26 -5.63 -13.88
CA GLY A 556 -18.51 -6.37 -13.76
C GLY A 556 -18.61 -7.20 -12.47
N VAL A 557 -17.77 -6.93 -11.46
CA VAL A 557 -17.77 -7.60 -10.15
C VAL A 557 -18.44 -6.71 -9.11
N ASP A 558 -19.35 -7.27 -8.31
CA ASP A 558 -19.93 -6.60 -7.15
C ASP A 558 -18.92 -6.62 -5.98
N LEU A 559 -18.43 -5.44 -5.61
CA LEU A 559 -17.37 -5.24 -4.62
C LEU A 559 -17.87 -4.49 -3.38
N ASP A 560 -19.16 -4.19 -3.28
CA ASP A 560 -19.73 -3.44 -2.16
C ASP A 560 -19.46 -4.10 -0.80
N TRP A 561 -19.48 -5.44 -0.74
CA TRP A 561 -19.11 -6.20 0.46
C TRP A 561 -17.64 -6.00 0.83
N PHE A 562 -16.77 -5.93 -0.17
CA PHE A 562 -15.32 -5.79 -0.01
C PHE A 562 -14.98 -4.37 0.46
N TRP A 563 -15.52 -3.35 -0.20
CA TRP A 563 -15.36 -1.96 0.19
C TRP A 563 -15.88 -1.74 1.61
N ARG A 564 -17.08 -2.25 1.94
CA ARG A 564 -17.63 -2.17 3.28
C ARG A 564 -16.67 -2.73 4.33
N GLY A 565 -16.20 -3.97 4.15
CA GLY A 565 -15.31 -4.62 5.13
C GLY A 565 -13.92 -3.98 5.22
N TRP A 566 -13.25 -3.77 4.08
CA TRP A 566 -11.86 -3.30 4.10
C TRP A 566 -11.73 -1.79 4.37
N PHE A 567 -12.66 -0.97 3.85
CA PHE A 567 -12.52 0.49 3.84
C PHE A 567 -13.34 1.20 4.92
N TYR A 568 -14.51 0.66 5.26
CA TYR A 568 -15.44 1.29 6.20
C TYR A 568 -15.45 0.68 7.61
N THR A 569 -14.75 -0.44 7.84
CA THR A 569 -14.61 -1.04 9.18
C THR A 569 -13.16 -1.29 9.61
N THR A 570 -13.00 -1.64 10.89
CA THR A 570 -11.76 -2.13 11.50
C THR A 570 -11.81 -3.63 11.79
N GLU A 571 -12.79 -4.35 11.22
CA GLU A 571 -12.93 -5.79 11.36
C GLU A 571 -11.74 -6.52 10.74
N ALA A 572 -11.48 -7.74 11.22
CA ALA A 572 -10.37 -8.58 10.79
C ALA A 572 -10.88 -9.87 10.14
N VAL A 573 -9.99 -10.55 9.41
CA VAL A 573 -10.27 -11.87 8.83
C VAL A 573 -9.80 -12.92 9.84
N ASP A 574 -10.70 -13.78 10.31
CA ASP A 574 -10.39 -14.90 11.22
C ASP A 574 -11.35 -16.05 10.88
N GLN A 575 -10.88 -17.00 10.06
CA GLN A 575 -11.64 -18.18 9.61
C GLN A 575 -11.24 -19.43 10.41
N ASP A 576 -12.11 -19.87 11.33
CA ASP A 576 -11.89 -21.08 12.12
C ASP A 576 -12.50 -22.31 11.44
N LEU A 577 -11.65 -23.29 11.07
CA LEU A 577 -12.07 -24.62 10.65
C LEU A 577 -12.48 -25.42 11.89
N ALA A 578 -13.68 -25.13 12.37
CA ALA A 578 -14.18 -25.62 13.65
C ALA A 578 -14.39 -27.14 13.67
N GLU A 579 -14.87 -27.72 12.56
CA GLU A 579 -15.24 -29.14 12.50
C GLU A 579 -15.18 -29.67 11.06
N VAL A 580 -14.78 -30.94 10.92
CA VAL A 580 -14.89 -31.70 9.67
C VAL A 580 -15.55 -33.03 9.96
N GLU A 581 -16.77 -33.21 9.45
CA GLU A 581 -17.47 -34.48 9.48
C GLU A 581 -17.21 -35.24 8.17
N TRP A 582 -16.86 -36.51 8.28
CA TRP A 582 -16.63 -37.38 7.12
C TRP A 582 -17.78 -38.37 6.98
N PHE A 583 -18.39 -38.35 5.80
CA PHE A 583 -19.43 -39.27 5.39
C PHE A 583 -18.97 -40.09 4.18
N SER A 584 -19.22 -41.38 4.20
CA SER A 584 -19.16 -42.25 3.02
C SER A 584 -20.55 -42.86 2.79
N LEU A 585 -20.85 -43.20 1.53
CA LEU A 585 -22.04 -43.99 1.23
C LEU A 585 -21.84 -45.41 1.75
N ASP A 586 -22.79 -45.90 2.54
CA ASP A 586 -22.84 -47.31 2.90
C ASP A 586 -23.12 -48.14 1.64
N THR A 587 -22.09 -48.84 1.17
CA THR A 587 -22.18 -49.64 -0.04
C THR A 587 -23.13 -50.83 0.12
N GLN A 588 -23.47 -51.23 1.35
CA GLN A 588 -24.17 -52.46 1.69
C GLN A 588 -23.48 -53.73 1.13
N ASN A 589 -22.26 -53.59 0.60
CA ASN A 589 -21.49 -54.68 0.05
C ASN A 589 -20.88 -55.47 1.21
N PRO A 590 -21.27 -56.74 1.40
CA PRO A 590 -20.86 -57.51 2.56
C PRO A 590 -19.36 -57.78 2.58
N GLU A 591 -18.68 -57.79 1.43
CA GLU A 591 -17.22 -57.93 1.36
C GLU A 591 -16.50 -56.71 1.97
N ILE A 592 -17.08 -55.51 1.82
CA ILE A 592 -16.53 -54.27 2.37
C ILE A 592 -16.93 -54.13 3.84
N VAL A 593 -18.23 -54.18 4.13
CA VAL A 593 -18.79 -53.93 5.47
C VAL A 593 -18.24 -54.92 6.50
N LYS A 594 -18.13 -56.21 6.16
CA LYS A 594 -17.60 -57.21 7.10
C LYS A 594 -16.09 -57.11 7.28
N ALA A 595 -15.34 -56.75 6.23
CA ALA A 595 -13.91 -56.53 6.35
C ALA A 595 -13.59 -55.31 7.24
N GLU A 596 -14.35 -54.21 7.10
CA GLU A 596 -14.25 -53.04 7.97
C GLU A 596 -14.62 -53.38 9.42
N GLY A 597 -15.75 -54.08 9.63
CA GLY A 597 -16.17 -54.52 10.96
C GLY A 597 -15.16 -55.46 11.64
N ARG A 598 -14.48 -56.32 10.87
CA ARG A 598 -13.39 -57.16 11.40
C ARG A 598 -12.22 -56.31 11.87
N ALA A 599 -11.75 -55.37 11.04
CA ALA A 599 -10.62 -54.51 11.38
C ALA A 599 -10.91 -53.64 12.61
N GLU A 600 -12.15 -53.15 12.75
CA GLU A 600 -12.59 -52.41 13.94
C GLU A 600 -12.61 -53.30 15.19
N HIS A 601 -13.15 -54.51 15.08
CA HIS A 601 -13.16 -55.48 16.18
C HIS A 601 -11.75 -55.89 16.61
N GLU A 602 -10.83 -56.11 15.67
CA GLU A 602 -9.42 -56.40 15.96
C GLU A 602 -8.78 -55.23 16.72
N LYS A 603 -9.05 -53.99 16.30
CA LYS A 603 -8.55 -52.80 17.00
C LYS A 603 -9.14 -52.66 18.41
N ASP A 604 -10.44 -52.87 18.57
CA ASP A 604 -11.13 -52.79 19.86
C ASP A 604 -10.71 -53.91 20.82
N THR A 605 -10.26 -55.05 20.27
CA THR A 605 -9.74 -56.18 21.05
C THR A 605 -8.25 -56.07 21.38
N GLU A 606 -7.49 -55.15 20.78
CA GLU A 606 -6.10 -54.80 21.14
C GLU A 606 -5.99 -53.95 22.43
N THR A 607 -6.71 -54.33 23.48
CA THR A 607 -6.59 -53.69 24.79
C THR A 607 -5.35 -54.20 25.53
N ILE A 608 -4.80 -53.40 26.46
CA ILE A 608 -3.68 -53.84 27.31
C ILE A 608 -4.00 -55.13 28.09
N ALA A 609 -5.27 -55.34 28.44
CA ALA A 609 -5.74 -56.56 29.09
C ALA A 609 -5.61 -57.76 28.16
N ASN A 610 -6.10 -57.67 26.91
CA ASN A 610 -6.00 -58.76 25.94
C ASN A 610 -4.55 -59.02 25.49
N ILE A 611 -3.74 -57.97 25.33
CA ILE A 611 -2.31 -58.10 25.02
C ILE A 611 -1.60 -58.91 26.11
N ARG A 612 -1.86 -58.59 27.39
CA ARG A 612 -1.30 -59.33 28.52
C ARG A 612 -1.91 -60.72 28.67
N ASN A 613 -3.21 -60.88 28.45
CA ASN A 613 -3.87 -62.19 28.53
C ASN A 613 -3.22 -63.20 27.57
N ARG A 614 -2.79 -62.77 26.38
CA ARG A 614 -2.08 -63.62 25.41
C ARG A 614 -0.72 -64.15 25.91
N THR A 615 -0.09 -63.48 26.88
CA THR A 615 1.20 -63.91 27.46
C THR A 615 1.07 -64.52 28.85
N ASP A 616 0.20 -63.95 29.66
CA ASP A 616 0.09 -64.22 31.10
C ASP A 616 -0.87 -65.37 31.40
N ILE A 617 -1.77 -65.69 30.47
CA ILE A 617 -2.64 -66.88 30.53
C ILE A 617 -1.98 -67.97 29.68
N PRO A 618 -1.38 -69.02 30.29
CA PRO A 618 -0.68 -70.05 29.52
C PRO A 618 -1.61 -70.91 28.66
N GLN A 619 -2.85 -71.11 29.13
CA GLN A 619 -3.90 -71.86 28.45
C GLN A 619 -5.26 -71.51 29.07
N THR A 620 -6.25 -71.24 28.23
CA THR A 620 -7.64 -71.03 28.64
C THR A 620 -8.38 -72.37 28.84
N VAL A 621 -9.55 -72.33 29.50
CA VAL A 621 -10.35 -73.55 29.75
C VAL A 621 -10.83 -74.18 28.43
N GLU A 622 -11.24 -73.38 27.45
CA GLU A 622 -11.64 -73.85 26.12
C GLU A 622 -10.47 -74.38 25.28
N GLU A 623 -9.24 -73.95 25.57
CA GLU A 623 -8.02 -74.52 24.98
C GLU A 623 -7.57 -75.81 25.67
N ALA A 624 -7.90 -76.02 26.94
CA ALA A 624 -7.54 -77.23 27.70
C ALA A 624 -8.56 -78.37 27.58
N ASP A 625 -9.84 -78.04 27.35
CA ASP A 625 -10.93 -79.02 27.27
C ASP A 625 -11.92 -78.65 26.15
N GLU A 626 -11.81 -79.36 25.04
CA GLU A 626 -12.60 -79.11 23.81
C GLU A 626 -14.12 -79.23 24.03
N LYS A 627 -14.60 -79.89 25.09
CA LYS A 627 -16.05 -80.02 25.36
C LYS A 627 -16.72 -78.68 25.67
N TYR A 628 -15.95 -77.67 26.04
CA TYR A 628 -16.44 -76.31 26.27
C TYR A 628 -16.37 -75.42 25.02
N ARG A 629 -15.81 -75.91 23.91
CA ARG A 629 -15.91 -75.23 22.62
C ARG A 629 -17.28 -75.46 22.02
N ASP A 630 -17.93 -74.41 21.56
CA ASP A 630 -19.18 -74.49 20.81
C ASP A 630 -19.05 -73.87 19.42
N PHE A 631 -20.18 -73.62 18.76
CA PHE A 631 -20.21 -72.93 17.49
C PHE A 631 -19.49 -71.56 17.56
N TYR A 632 -19.72 -70.79 18.63
CA TYR A 632 -19.18 -69.45 18.80
C TYR A 632 -17.69 -69.43 19.17
N SER A 633 -17.13 -70.54 19.66
CA SER A 633 -15.68 -70.67 19.87
C SER A 633 -14.86 -70.64 18.57
N SER A 634 -15.48 -70.84 17.41
CA SER A 634 -14.83 -70.75 16.08
C SER A 634 -15.61 -69.95 15.04
N TYR A 635 -16.80 -69.46 15.38
CA TYR A 635 -17.64 -68.66 14.51
C TYR A 635 -16.99 -67.33 14.20
N ASP A 636 -16.92 -67.02 12.92
CA ASP A 636 -16.44 -65.74 12.44
C ASP A 636 -17.62 -64.87 11.98
N PRO A 637 -18.09 -63.91 12.81
CA PRO A 637 -19.20 -63.03 12.43
C PRO A 637 -18.90 -62.18 11.20
N TYR A 638 -17.63 -62.04 10.82
CA TYR A 638 -17.16 -61.24 9.70
C TYR A 638 -16.83 -62.06 8.44
N GLU A 639 -17.12 -63.36 8.42
CA GLU A 639 -17.05 -64.17 7.19
C GLU A 639 -18.23 -63.84 6.27
N VAL A 640 -17.98 -63.59 4.98
CA VAL A 640 -19.04 -63.27 4.01
C VAL A 640 -19.80 -64.53 3.61
N THR A 641 -21.10 -64.57 3.93
CA THR A 641 -21.94 -65.75 3.66
C THR A 641 -22.66 -65.64 2.30
N PRO A 642 -23.12 -66.77 1.72
CA PRO A 642 -23.97 -66.75 0.54
C PRO A 642 -25.27 -65.93 0.72
N GLN A 643 -25.83 -65.93 1.94
CA GLN A 643 -27.02 -65.17 2.28
C GLN A 643 -26.75 -63.65 2.24
N ASP A 644 -25.56 -63.21 2.64
CA ASP A 644 -25.16 -61.81 2.56
C ASP A 644 -25.07 -61.33 1.10
N LYS A 645 -24.50 -62.17 0.21
CA LYS A 645 -24.45 -61.89 -1.24
C LYS A 645 -25.83 -61.79 -1.86
N GLN A 646 -26.76 -62.67 -1.49
CA GLN A 646 -28.15 -62.62 -1.96
C GLN A 646 -28.88 -61.34 -1.50
N ARG A 647 -28.67 -60.91 -0.24
CA ARG A 647 -29.24 -59.65 0.27
C ARG A 647 -28.70 -58.45 -0.49
N TYR A 648 -27.39 -58.42 -0.76
CA TYR A 648 -26.76 -57.36 -1.54
C TYR A 648 -27.29 -57.31 -2.99
N GLU A 649 -27.43 -58.44 -3.67
CA GLU A 649 -28.03 -58.48 -5.01
C GLU A 649 -29.49 -58.02 -5.03
N ALA A 650 -30.27 -58.36 -3.99
CA ALA A 650 -31.64 -57.90 -3.83
C ALA A 650 -31.70 -56.38 -3.62
N TYR A 651 -30.79 -55.83 -2.81
CA TYR A 651 -30.64 -54.39 -2.62
C TYR A 651 -30.27 -53.68 -3.93
N LEU A 652 -29.28 -54.15 -4.69
CA LEU A 652 -28.93 -53.55 -5.97
C LEU A 652 -30.13 -53.51 -6.93
N LYS A 653 -30.99 -54.54 -6.93
CA LYS A 653 -32.21 -54.59 -7.76
C LYS A 653 -33.24 -53.52 -7.43
N THR A 654 -33.22 -52.94 -6.22
CA THR A 654 -34.11 -51.84 -5.85
C THR A 654 -33.65 -50.47 -6.35
N LEU A 655 -32.39 -50.37 -6.80
CA LEU A 655 -31.78 -49.12 -7.25
C LEU A 655 -31.86 -48.95 -8.77
N SER A 656 -32.08 -47.71 -9.22
CA SER A 656 -31.91 -47.28 -10.62
C SER A 656 -30.43 -47.31 -11.05
N GLU A 657 -30.16 -47.20 -12.35
CA GLU A 657 -28.78 -47.22 -12.86
C GLU A 657 -27.91 -46.08 -12.29
N ASP A 658 -28.47 -44.89 -12.12
CA ASP A 658 -27.73 -43.74 -11.57
C ASP A 658 -27.49 -43.87 -10.07
N GLU A 659 -28.45 -44.44 -9.33
CA GLU A 659 -28.27 -44.76 -7.90
C GLU A 659 -27.22 -45.86 -7.68
N ARG A 660 -27.18 -46.88 -8.54
CA ARG A 660 -26.13 -47.91 -8.50
C ARG A 660 -24.75 -47.31 -8.73
N LYS A 661 -24.61 -46.48 -9.76
CA LYS A 661 -23.34 -45.76 -10.03
C LYS A 661 -22.90 -44.91 -8.84
N LEU A 662 -23.85 -44.30 -8.11
CA LEU A 662 -23.56 -43.52 -6.92
C LEU A 662 -23.11 -44.39 -5.74
N VAL A 663 -23.78 -45.52 -5.47
CA VAL A 663 -23.38 -46.48 -4.43
C VAL A 663 -22.01 -47.10 -4.73
N GLU A 664 -21.74 -47.40 -6.00
CA GLU A 664 -20.46 -47.95 -6.47
C GLU A 664 -19.36 -46.89 -6.64
N SER A 665 -19.67 -45.61 -6.48
CA SER A 665 -18.76 -44.51 -6.80
C SER A 665 -17.55 -44.41 -5.86
N GLY A 666 -17.64 -44.96 -4.65
CA GLY A 666 -16.61 -44.83 -3.61
C GLY A 666 -16.40 -43.38 -3.13
N MET A 667 -17.39 -42.51 -3.34
CA MET A 667 -17.27 -41.09 -2.98
C MET A 667 -17.29 -40.89 -1.46
N ASN A 668 -16.42 -39.98 -1.02
CA ASN A 668 -16.36 -39.44 0.33
C ASN A 668 -16.92 -38.02 0.30
N TYR A 669 -17.67 -37.64 1.33
CA TYR A 669 -18.25 -36.32 1.49
C TYR A 669 -17.76 -35.75 2.83
N TYR A 670 -17.07 -34.62 2.76
CA TYR A 670 -16.58 -33.94 3.96
C TYR A 670 -17.41 -32.68 4.19
N ALA A 671 -18.11 -32.58 5.32
CA ALA A 671 -18.81 -31.37 5.72
C ALA A 671 -17.90 -30.52 6.59
N LEU A 672 -17.38 -29.43 6.02
CA LEU A 672 -16.49 -28.49 6.70
C LEU A 672 -17.33 -27.39 7.34
N LYS A 673 -17.28 -27.28 8.65
CA LYS A 673 -17.91 -26.20 9.40
C LYS A 673 -16.88 -25.09 9.62
N VAL A 674 -17.14 -23.92 9.06
CA VAL A 674 -16.21 -22.78 9.13
C VAL A 674 -16.92 -21.60 9.78
N LYS A 675 -16.24 -20.96 10.74
CA LYS A 675 -16.73 -19.76 11.44
C LYS A 675 -15.93 -18.54 11.03
N ASN A 676 -16.61 -17.42 10.82
CA ASN A 676 -15.99 -16.10 10.69
C ASN A 676 -16.03 -15.41 12.06
N LYS A 677 -14.88 -15.37 12.73
CA LYS A 677 -14.73 -14.80 14.08
C LYS A 677 -14.38 -13.32 14.07
N GLY A 678 -13.76 -12.83 12.99
CA GLY A 678 -13.21 -11.48 12.89
C GLY A 678 -14.17 -10.45 12.29
N GLY A 679 -15.27 -10.90 11.67
CA GLY A 679 -16.31 -10.06 11.06
C GLY A 679 -16.09 -9.84 9.57
N LEU A 680 -14.84 -9.67 9.13
CA LEU A 680 -14.49 -9.41 7.74
C LEU A 680 -14.60 -10.70 6.91
N VAL A 681 -15.62 -10.76 6.04
CA VAL A 681 -15.85 -11.91 5.15
C VAL A 681 -14.82 -11.96 4.03
N MET A 682 -14.35 -13.16 3.69
CA MET A 682 -13.37 -13.41 2.62
C MET A 682 -13.68 -14.73 1.89
N PRO A 683 -13.13 -14.96 0.67
CA PRO A 683 -13.17 -16.26 0.03
C PRO A 683 -12.64 -17.38 0.95
N LEU A 684 -13.14 -18.60 0.74
CA LEU A 684 -12.69 -19.79 1.46
C LEU A 684 -11.77 -20.59 0.54
N ILE A 685 -10.47 -20.59 0.84
CA ILE A 685 -9.46 -21.40 0.13
C ILE A 685 -9.12 -22.61 0.99
N VAL A 686 -9.37 -23.81 0.47
CA VAL A 686 -9.19 -25.07 1.21
C VAL A 686 -8.20 -25.96 0.47
N LYS A 687 -7.07 -26.28 1.10
CA LYS A 687 -6.19 -27.36 0.66
C LYS A 687 -6.62 -28.69 1.30
N MET A 688 -6.73 -29.71 0.48
CA MET A 688 -6.93 -31.10 0.87
C MET A 688 -5.65 -31.87 0.62
N GLU A 689 -5.08 -32.46 1.67
CA GLU A 689 -3.98 -33.42 1.56
C GLU A 689 -4.59 -34.82 1.66
N PHE A 690 -4.43 -35.64 0.62
CA PHE A 690 -5.01 -36.98 0.56
C PHE A 690 -4.09 -38.04 1.19
N GLU A 691 -4.66 -39.18 1.58
CA GLU A 691 -3.90 -40.30 2.16
C GLU A 691 -2.84 -40.89 1.21
N ASP A 692 -3.04 -40.75 -0.10
CA ASP A 692 -2.09 -41.18 -1.14
C ASP A 692 -0.93 -40.18 -1.37
N GLY A 693 -0.89 -39.08 -0.62
CA GLY A 693 0.13 -38.04 -0.72
C GLY A 693 -0.11 -36.99 -1.79
N THR A 694 -1.21 -37.07 -2.55
CA THR A 694 -1.60 -36.00 -3.48
C THR A 694 -2.28 -34.84 -2.75
N GLU A 695 -2.27 -33.65 -3.37
CA GLU A 695 -2.94 -32.46 -2.83
C GLU A 695 -3.88 -31.85 -3.87
N GLU A 696 -4.97 -31.23 -3.41
CA GLU A 696 -5.89 -30.45 -4.23
C GLU A 696 -6.32 -29.19 -3.48
N VAL A 697 -6.48 -28.07 -4.19
CA VAL A 697 -6.99 -26.82 -3.62
C VAL A 697 -8.30 -26.46 -4.27
N VAL A 698 -9.33 -26.25 -3.45
CA VAL A 698 -10.63 -25.74 -3.88
C VAL A 698 -10.85 -24.34 -3.33
N ARG A 699 -11.46 -23.48 -4.15
CA ARG A 699 -11.70 -22.06 -3.83
C ARG A 699 -13.20 -21.79 -3.91
N PHE A 700 -13.75 -21.20 -2.86
CA PHE A 700 -15.13 -20.73 -2.84
C PHE A 700 -15.14 -19.21 -2.68
N PRO A 701 -15.96 -18.50 -3.44
CA PRO A 701 -15.95 -17.05 -3.42
C PRO A 701 -16.61 -16.53 -2.13
N ALA A 702 -16.42 -15.24 -1.81
CA ALA A 702 -16.89 -14.65 -0.55
C ALA A 702 -18.41 -14.76 -0.36
N GLU A 703 -19.19 -14.86 -1.43
CA GLU A 703 -20.64 -15.01 -1.42
C GLU A 703 -21.11 -16.31 -0.76
N ILE A 704 -20.21 -17.23 -0.39
CA ILE A 704 -20.54 -18.35 0.51
C ILE A 704 -21.13 -17.84 1.84
N TRP A 705 -20.73 -16.65 2.29
CA TRP A 705 -21.17 -15.99 3.52
C TRP A 705 -22.48 -15.19 3.38
N ARG A 706 -23.06 -15.07 2.16
CA ARG A 706 -24.15 -14.11 1.87
C ARG A 706 -25.43 -14.30 2.70
N LYS A 707 -25.70 -15.53 3.14
CA LYS A 707 -26.90 -15.87 3.93
C LYS A 707 -26.63 -15.99 5.43
N ASN A 708 -25.37 -16.19 5.81
CA ASN A 708 -24.89 -16.28 7.17
C ASN A 708 -23.39 -15.96 7.15
N ASN A 709 -23.02 -14.79 7.66
CA ASN A 709 -21.64 -14.31 7.69
C ASN A 709 -20.91 -14.70 8.99
N ILE A 710 -21.53 -15.46 9.88
CA ILE A 710 -20.94 -15.93 11.14
C ILE A 710 -20.45 -17.37 11.00
N GLU A 711 -21.25 -18.25 10.39
CA GLU A 711 -20.93 -19.67 10.27
C GLU A 711 -21.53 -20.27 9.01
N ILE A 712 -20.76 -21.11 8.32
CA ILE A 712 -21.20 -21.88 7.16
C ILE A 712 -20.79 -23.35 7.32
N THR A 713 -21.54 -24.22 6.64
CA THR A 713 -21.14 -25.61 6.42
C THR A 713 -20.98 -25.85 4.92
N LYS A 714 -19.80 -26.27 4.50
CA LYS A 714 -19.47 -26.54 3.09
C LYS A 714 -19.13 -28.01 2.89
N THR A 715 -19.93 -28.71 2.11
CA THR A 715 -19.66 -30.09 1.73
C THR A 715 -18.75 -30.17 0.51
N ILE A 716 -17.68 -30.97 0.60
CA ILE A 716 -16.74 -31.25 -0.49
C ILE A 716 -16.77 -32.75 -0.81
N PRO A 717 -17.24 -33.14 -2.01
CA PRO A 717 -17.22 -34.53 -2.46
C PRO A 717 -15.86 -34.87 -3.11
N THR A 718 -15.29 -36.04 -2.78
CA THR A 718 -14.02 -36.51 -3.36
C THR A 718 -13.97 -38.04 -3.46
N LYS A 719 -13.27 -38.56 -4.48
CA LYS A 719 -13.02 -40.00 -4.64
C LYS A 719 -11.93 -40.52 -3.69
N LYS A 720 -11.10 -39.64 -3.14
CA LYS A 720 -9.96 -39.98 -2.30
C LYS A 720 -10.24 -39.60 -0.86
N ARG A 721 -9.76 -40.40 0.10
CA ARG A 721 -9.81 -40.03 1.52
C ARG A 721 -8.86 -38.87 1.79
N VAL A 722 -9.38 -37.83 2.43
CA VAL A 722 -8.62 -36.65 2.84
C VAL A 722 -8.02 -36.92 4.22
N LYS A 723 -6.71 -36.78 4.31
CA LYS A 723 -5.94 -36.89 5.54
C LYS A 723 -5.97 -35.60 6.35
N LYS A 724 -5.93 -34.45 5.68
CA LYS A 724 -5.84 -33.13 6.31
C LYS A 724 -6.50 -32.04 5.45
N PHE A 725 -7.19 -31.14 6.12
CA PHE A 725 -7.69 -29.88 5.55
C PHE A 725 -6.88 -28.70 6.10
N VAL A 726 -6.57 -27.73 5.24
CA VAL A 726 -5.91 -26.47 5.63
C VAL A 726 -6.62 -25.29 4.96
N LEU A 727 -7.12 -24.34 5.76
CA LEU A 727 -7.63 -23.07 5.28
C LEU A 727 -6.49 -22.10 4.97
N ASP A 728 -6.69 -21.29 3.94
CA ASP A 728 -5.76 -20.25 3.46
C ASP A 728 -4.29 -20.73 3.36
N PRO A 729 -4.02 -21.85 2.64
CA PRO A 729 -2.71 -22.48 2.57
C PRO A 729 -1.61 -21.57 1.99
N TYR A 730 -2.00 -20.49 1.30
CA TYR A 730 -1.11 -19.56 0.61
C TYR A 730 -1.12 -18.15 1.20
N GLN A 731 -1.81 -17.92 2.34
CA GLN A 731 -1.86 -16.62 3.03
C GLN A 731 -2.47 -15.50 2.16
N GLU A 732 -3.56 -15.78 1.47
CA GLU A 732 -4.21 -14.94 0.48
C GLU A 732 -5.23 -13.96 1.04
N ILE A 733 -5.70 -14.16 2.28
CA ILE A 733 -6.83 -13.40 2.84
C ILE A 733 -6.49 -12.58 4.08
N ALA A 734 -5.23 -12.58 4.52
CA ALA A 734 -4.77 -11.93 5.75
C ALA A 734 -5.46 -12.45 7.02
N ASP A 735 -5.65 -13.77 7.13
CA ASP A 735 -6.20 -14.40 8.33
C ASP A 735 -5.31 -14.09 9.56
N ILE A 736 -5.92 -13.55 10.60
CA ILE A 736 -5.22 -13.16 11.82
C ILE A 736 -4.99 -14.31 12.80
N ASP A 737 -5.47 -15.53 12.55
CA ASP A 737 -5.24 -16.69 13.43
C ASP A 737 -5.07 -17.99 12.62
N ASP A 738 -3.86 -18.25 12.15
CA ASP A 738 -3.54 -19.47 11.39
C ASP A 738 -3.55 -20.77 12.24
N SER A 739 -3.64 -20.66 13.57
CA SER A 739 -3.61 -21.83 14.46
C SER A 739 -4.87 -22.69 14.38
N ASN A 740 -5.96 -22.10 13.87
CA ASN A 740 -7.27 -22.74 13.75
C ASN A 740 -7.64 -23.14 12.30
N ASN A 741 -6.69 -22.99 11.36
CA ASN A 741 -6.91 -23.27 9.93
C ASN A 741 -6.83 -24.75 9.56
N ALA A 742 -6.27 -25.62 10.42
CA ALA A 742 -6.01 -27.01 10.09
C ALA A 742 -6.96 -27.98 10.80
N PHE A 743 -7.40 -29.01 10.07
CA PHE A 743 -8.13 -30.15 10.64
C PHE A 743 -7.54 -31.49 10.17
N PRO A 744 -7.15 -32.40 11.09
CA PRO A 744 -7.05 -32.18 12.53
C PRO A 744 -6.07 -31.05 12.89
N ARG A 745 -6.27 -30.41 14.05
CA ARG A 745 -5.43 -29.28 14.49
C ARG A 745 -3.98 -29.70 14.64
N GLU A 746 -3.05 -28.85 14.20
CA GLU A 746 -1.62 -29.09 14.39
C GLU A 746 -1.24 -28.95 15.88
N PRO A 747 -0.32 -29.77 16.40
CA PRO A 747 0.24 -29.55 17.72
C PRO A 747 1.02 -28.23 17.78
N GLU A 748 0.96 -27.53 18.93
CA GLU A 748 1.66 -26.25 19.13
C GLU A 748 3.16 -26.36 18.80
N LYS A 749 3.66 -25.47 17.94
CA LYS A 749 5.10 -25.38 17.64
C LYS A 749 5.82 -24.74 18.82
N PRO A 750 6.99 -25.26 19.24
CA PRO A 750 7.71 -24.70 20.39
C PRO A 750 8.21 -23.28 20.09
N THR A 751 7.87 -22.34 20.95
CA THR A 751 8.45 -20.98 20.95
C THR A 751 9.94 -21.08 21.27
N ARG A 752 10.79 -20.80 20.29
CA ARG A 752 12.24 -20.75 20.49
C ARG A 752 12.62 -19.39 21.06
N PHE A 753 13.30 -19.37 22.20
CA PHE A 753 13.92 -18.17 22.74
C PHE A 753 15.45 -18.31 22.71
N GLN A 754 16.14 -17.21 22.46
CA GLN A 754 17.59 -17.14 22.52
C GLN A 754 18.01 -16.28 23.71
N LEU A 755 18.95 -16.77 24.51
CA LEU A 755 19.58 -15.99 25.57
C LEU A 755 20.58 -15.02 24.93
N TYR A 756 20.26 -13.73 24.86
CA TYR A 756 21.17 -12.71 24.34
C TYR A 756 21.63 -11.78 25.48
N LYS A 757 22.94 -11.49 25.51
CA LYS A 757 23.52 -10.47 26.39
C LYS A 757 23.59 -9.17 25.59
N SER A 758 22.89 -8.12 26.02
CA SER A 758 22.88 -6.84 25.29
C SER A 758 24.30 -6.30 25.16
N SER A 759 24.87 -6.37 23.95
CA SER A 759 26.11 -5.69 23.63
C SER A 759 25.77 -4.46 22.80
N SER A 760 26.18 -3.28 23.26
CA SER A 760 25.96 -1.99 22.60
C SER A 760 26.99 -1.69 21.50
N ARG A 761 27.65 -2.71 20.94
CA ARG A 761 28.57 -2.50 19.82
C ARG A 761 27.78 -2.32 18.53
N ALA A 762 28.05 -1.25 17.80
CA ALA A 762 27.60 -1.10 16.42
C ALA A 762 28.03 -2.35 15.64
N SER A 763 27.06 -3.10 15.14
CA SER A 763 27.33 -4.28 14.32
C SER A 763 27.88 -3.84 12.96
N THR A 764 28.99 -4.43 12.53
CA THR A 764 29.47 -4.31 11.15
C THR A 764 28.42 -4.84 10.18
N ASN A 765 28.29 -4.21 9.02
CA ASN A 765 27.40 -4.74 7.97
C ASN A 765 28.10 -5.87 7.18
N PRO A 766 27.34 -6.75 6.48
CA PRO A 766 27.93 -7.87 5.75
C PRO A 766 28.97 -7.49 4.69
N MET A 767 28.90 -6.29 4.09
CA MET A 767 29.94 -5.81 3.16
C MET A 767 31.24 -5.47 3.91
N GLN A 768 31.15 -4.89 5.11
CA GLN A 768 32.32 -4.64 5.97
C GLN A 768 32.95 -5.96 6.44
N GLU A 769 32.13 -6.93 6.83
CA GLU A 769 32.60 -8.27 7.20
C GLU A 769 33.29 -8.96 6.02
N ALA A 770 32.71 -8.90 4.82
CA ALA A 770 33.33 -9.44 3.60
C ALA A 770 34.67 -8.78 3.28
N ARG A 771 34.77 -7.44 3.41
CA ARG A 771 36.03 -6.69 3.24
C ARG A 771 37.08 -7.11 4.28
N GLN A 772 36.69 -7.29 5.54
CA GLN A 772 37.58 -7.73 6.62
C GLN A 772 38.05 -9.18 6.42
N ASN A 773 37.22 -10.04 5.87
CA ASN A 773 37.51 -11.45 5.62
C ASN A 773 38.25 -11.72 4.29
N GLY A 774 38.59 -10.68 3.52
CA GLY A 774 39.32 -10.83 2.24
C GLY A 774 38.51 -11.45 1.10
N ALA A 775 37.18 -11.50 1.22
CA ALA A 775 36.31 -12.00 0.16
C ALA A 775 36.14 -10.92 -0.91
N ALA A 776 36.69 -11.15 -2.11
CA ALA A 776 36.44 -10.31 -3.27
C ALA A 776 34.94 -10.36 -3.61
N ALA A 777 34.25 -9.23 -3.47
CA ALA A 777 32.86 -9.10 -3.91
C ALA A 777 32.81 -9.29 -5.44
N THR A 778 32.15 -10.35 -5.89
CA THR A 778 31.75 -10.52 -7.28
C THR A 778 30.70 -9.47 -7.62
N GLN A 779 31.14 -8.34 -8.19
CA GLN A 779 30.26 -7.49 -8.99
C GLN A 779 30.00 -8.23 -10.30
N GLY A 780 28.84 -8.89 -10.39
CA GLY A 780 28.35 -9.43 -11.65
C GLY A 780 27.94 -8.28 -12.57
N ALA A 781 28.77 -8.02 -13.58
CA ALA A 781 28.29 -7.54 -14.87
C ALA A 781 27.96 -8.80 -15.68
N ASP A 782 26.68 -8.98 -16.00
CA ASP A 782 26.18 -9.66 -17.20
C ASP A 782 24.76 -9.15 -17.49
#